data_AF-A0A1S8KNB2-F1
#
_entry.id   AF-A0A1S8KNB2-F1
#
_cell.length_a   1.000
_cell.length_b   1.000
_cell.length_c   1.000
_cell.angle_alpha   90.00
_cell.angle_beta   90.00
_cell.angle_gamma   90.00
#
_symmetry.space_group_name_H-M   'P 1'
#
loop_
_entity.id
_entity.type
_entity.pdbx_description
1 polymer ?
#
loop_
_entity_poly.entity_id
_entity_poly.type
_entity_poly.pdbx_seq_one_letter_code
_entity_poly.pdbx_strand_id
1 'polypeptide(L)'
;MKNRGVIENVNITGYIEGRDNVSGFVNYVNSRSRIENVSFQGRIKSVGGNSVSGGIAGENREALVTRAYVDAHMDMHRSNDSSLLVGIVISNPNGSSAKTWGKVSHSVVKGHIRANIRKKLAAIATSAWGYGNVEEIVSYATVQNGYELFGSDGQLADGSPQYQLIRKLYGVQGVSSGTIQGEDKRFERLSTEEANKKIADYNITAMSLLSQGTPAEELNRRDSYEGAQGYKAQHAGLYQLVEKLQPFYNREWIVKEANQLVQSNKVPSWVGTKTVQAIVPMKDKQFVMDSGEMNRVMLHFTDGTKVEYSLSKGRSFGETGIREYTIDELGVRYTPNRLVTQYDDIVNSLSDELKQVELYTPDMYQLLKINEDTDQKKADRVKRLFLDEVFAQTKRDLPQIMNKLIQNEGVMLAKSEAVVNAIRDKVSTHSKQIMMALTYLNRYYGINFGDYNVKDLMMFMPEFYSGQGGSLIDRLIKLGSSSEHHLSGQRTHEFFNRHFSQGVGGNLFQFLNYNRKLLTNFSQMNDWFADATKDTIRLVERQSLLKEIQDKQAKYRAYDNLSHSYYHKMILPLLNLREAKMFLISTYSTLTFGSEAKRNLSTEQLIKEINKSGDRKRDFLDAWYTLANKETKNRLIKDRVTPTWEGFGVHGRGWINQFGYDNKGRAYAPAREFYNVVGQYYGNNGVGAYANGTLINFVAYDYLGEGGHSVWTHEMTHNYDGAVFLGGPGRRSGVGAEAYAQGMLQVPAKSAGYGSLGINLTFSRPQDGNQIYNNDPKRFKSQEMFDRYMRGYNDALMMLDYLEGEAAIKQGQPTMKHWFKKMDKNLRKNGQIDRVRQLTDKDWSALKIKTVDDLVDQQLMTRHGLGDGTYDMSNGWSTYVTIDYLGGIYGGGDNSVGAPGAAMFKHNTFRIWGYYGYERGFVGYASNKYKGASREAGHAELSDNFAMQQISNSEHQSIESFKKAYFAEVMNNLKTQGMIDIEIDGVQYSSYESLAEKFTQTVQADVKAKNHNRTRAFKDKLFKALLYKTDNFQSSIFKK
;
A
#
# COMPACT_ATOMS: atom_id res chain seq x y z
N MET A 1 -15.47 46.09 13.65
CA MET A 1 -15.55 47.43 13.03
C MET A 1 -16.90 48.05 13.30
N LYS A 2 -16.95 49.23 13.91
CA LYS A 2 -18.17 49.94 14.31
C LYS A 2 -18.06 51.45 14.02
N ASN A 3 -19.12 52.21 14.29
CA ASN A 3 -19.16 53.68 14.28
C ASN A 3 -18.80 54.35 12.95
N ARG A 4 -19.41 53.91 11.84
CA ARG A 4 -19.17 54.48 10.49
C ARG A 4 -17.70 54.42 10.04
N GLY A 5 -16.96 53.40 10.48
CA GLY A 5 -15.59 53.21 10.01
C GLY A 5 -15.54 52.94 8.51
N VAL A 6 -14.37 53.16 7.90
CA VAL A 6 -14.12 52.85 6.48
C VAL A 6 -12.86 52.01 6.35
N ILE A 7 -12.94 50.89 5.63
CA ILE A 7 -11.80 50.15 5.09
C ILE A 7 -11.93 50.23 3.58
N GLU A 8 -10.98 50.89 2.92
CA GLU A 8 -10.99 51.02 1.48
C GLU A 8 -9.60 50.91 0.86
N ASN A 9 -9.52 50.33 -0.33
CA ASN A 9 -8.28 50.19 -1.10
C ASN A 9 -7.20 49.41 -0.34
N VAL A 10 -7.55 48.23 0.16
CA VAL A 10 -6.64 47.39 0.95
C VAL A 10 -6.50 46.01 0.33
N ASN A 11 -5.26 45.55 0.16
CA ASN A 11 -4.92 44.20 -0.22
C ASN A 11 -4.22 43.48 0.93
N ILE A 12 -4.73 42.32 1.33
CA ILE A 12 -4.13 41.47 2.35
C ILE A 12 -3.71 40.16 1.70
N THR A 13 -2.43 39.83 1.81
CA THR A 13 -1.92 38.50 1.45
C THR A 13 -1.33 37.81 2.67
N GLY A 14 -1.75 36.58 3.00
CA GLY A 14 -1.13 35.87 4.12
C GLY A 14 -1.91 34.70 4.70
N TYR A 15 -1.48 34.26 5.88
CA TYR A 15 -2.09 33.18 6.65
C TYR A 15 -2.63 33.68 7.99
N ILE A 16 -3.91 33.43 8.24
CA ILE A 16 -4.57 33.76 9.51
C ILE A 16 -5.06 32.48 10.15
N GLU A 17 -4.55 32.18 11.35
CA GLU A 17 -5.04 31.07 12.19
C GLU A 17 -5.57 31.62 13.51
N GLY A 18 -6.75 31.15 13.90
CA GLY A 18 -7.36 31.52 15.16
C GLY A 18 -8.24 30.41 15.70
N ARG A 19 -8.63 30.52 16.97
CA ARG A 19 -9.54 29.57 17.60
C ARG A 19 -10.94 29.72 17.02
N ASP A 20 -11.66 30.79 17.37
CA ASP A 20 -13.04 31.02 16.92
C ASP A 20 -13.16 32.38 16.21
N ASN A 21 -14.12 32.50 15.27
CA ASN A 21 -14.40 33.71 14.49
C ASN A 21 -13.15 34.26 13.80
N VAL A 22 -12.73 33.66 12.69
CA VAL A 22 -11.50 34.06 11.99
C VAL A 22 -11.85 34.56 10.60
N SER A 23 -11.63 35.85 10.35
CA SER A 23 -11.97 36.49 9.06
C SER A 23 -10.78 37.26 8.49
N GLY A 24 -10.75 37.44 7.16
CA GLY A 24 -9.61 38.06 6.48
C GLY A 24 -9.43 39.54 6.78
N PHE A 25 -10.53 40.28 6.98
CA PHE A 25 -10.48 41.69 7.40
C PHE A 25 -10.99 41.88 8.82
N VAL A 26 -12.28 41.60 9.05
CA VAL A 26 -12.93 41.89 10.34
C VAL A 26 -13.94 40.81 10.70
N ASN A 27 -13.95 40.33 11.92
CA ASN A 27 -14.95 39.33 12.33
C ASN A 27 -16.38 39.88 12.32
N TYR A 28 -16.53 41.18 12.55
CA TYR A 28 -17.82 41.84 12.72
C TYR A 28 -17.76 43.27 12.16
N VAL A 29 -18.67 43.61 11.24
CA VAL A 29 -18.84 44.98 10.71
C VAL A 29 -20.25 45.47 10.95
N ASN A 30 -20.41 46.66 11.55
CA ASN A 30 -21.73 47.21 11.85
C ASN A 30 -21.82 48.74 11.84
N SER A 31 -22.98 49.28 12.27
CA SER A 31 -23.17 50.70 12.56
C SER A 31 -22.88 51.60 11.35
N ARG A 32 -23.40 51.21 10.18
CA ARG A 32 -23.23 51.95 8.91
C ARG A 32 -21.76 52.15 8.53
N SER A 33 -20.91 51.17 8.83
CA SER A 33 -19.51 51.13 8.38
C SER A 33 -19.41 50.63 6.94
N ARG A 34 -18.27 50.85 6.29
CA ARG A 34 -18.03 50.52 4.88
C ARG A 34 -16.72 49.74 4.69
N ILE A 35 -16.79 48.64 3.95
CA ILE A 35 -15.64 47.90 3.41
C ILE A 35 -15.78 47.94 1.88
N GLU A 36 -14.85 48.59 1.20
CA GLU A 36 -15.00 48.91 -0.21
C GLU A 36 -13.70 48.80 -0.98
N ASN A 37 -13.69 48.14 -2.14
CA ASN A 37 -12.48 47.92 -2.94
C ASN A 37 -11.36 47.27 -2.11
N VAL A 38 -11.56 46.01 -1.75
CA VAL A 38 -10.61 45.25 -0.91
C VAL A 38 -10.29 43.89 -1.52
N SER A 39 -9.12 43.36 -1.20
CA SER A 39 -8.67 42.03 -1.66
C SER A 39 -8.10 41.22 -0.49
N PHE A 40 -8.51 39.97 -0.37
CA PHE A 40 -7.87 38.99 0.51
C PHE A 40 -7.38 37.78 -0.29
N GLN A 41 -6.09 37.48 -0.19
CA GLN A 41 -5.46 36.35 -0.86
C GLN A 41 -4.67 35.50 0.15
N GLY A 42 -4.93 34.19 0.23
CA GLY A 42 -4.15 33.32 1.11
C GLY A 42 -5.00 32.33 1.91
N ARG A 43 -4.68 32.09 3.19
CA ARG A 43 -5.30 31.00 3.96
C ARG A 43 -5.89 31.49 5.27
N ILE A 44 -7.09 31.02 5.59
CA ILE A 44 -7.75 31.25 6.88
C ILE A 44 -8.03 29.89 7.52
N LYS A 45 -7.64 29.72 8.78
CA LYS A 45 -7.90 28.49 9.52
C LYS A 45 -8.53 28.80 10.87
N SER A 46 -9.67 28.18 11.13
CA SER A 46 -10.33 28.20 12.43
C SER A 46 -10.23 26.81 13.06
N VAL A 47 -9.66 26.73 14.26
CA VAL A 47 -9.44 25.46 14.98
C VAL A 47 -10.45 25.20 16.10
N GLY A 48 -11.23 26.21 16.50
CA GLY A 48 -12.33 26.13 17.45
C GLY A 48 -13.66 25.86 16.76
N GLY A 49 -14.69 25.46 17.53
CA GLY A 49 -15.95 24.94 17.00
C GLY A 49 -17.15 25.89 17.06
N ASN A 50 -16.94 27.18 17.36
CA ASN A 50 -18.00 28.18 17.50
C ASN A 50 -17.72 29.42 16.64
N SER A 51 -17.47 29.19 15.35
CA SER A 51 -17.06 30.25 14.42
C SER A 51 -18.20 30.74 13.54
N VAL A 52 -18.25 32.06 13.37
CA VAL A 52 -18.83 32.76 12.23
C VAL A 52 -17.69 33.46 11.49
N SER A 53 -17.47 33.15 10.22
CA SER A 53 -16.21 33.50 9.53
C SER A 53 -16.40 33.80 8.05
N GLY A 54 -15.56 34.69 7.52
CA GLY A 54 -15.58 35.08 6.11
C GLY A 54 -14.22 35.53 5.61
N GLY A 55 -13.93 35.35 4.32
CA GLY A 55 -12.71 35.90 3.72
C GLY A 55 -12.63 37.42 3.81
N ILE A 56 -13.78 38.11 3.87
CA ILE A 56 -13.85 39.54 4.23
C ILE A 56 -14.33 39.69 5.67
N ALA A 57 -15.52 39.19 5.98
CA ALA A 57 -16.08 39.34 7.33
C ALA A 57 -16.92 38.16 7.81
N GLY A 58 -16.89 37.89 9.10
CA GLY A 58 -17.77 36.90 9.72
C GLY A 58 -19.22 37.35 9.65
N GLU A 59 -19.52 38.54 10.18
CA GLU A 59 -20.87 39.11 10.14
C GLU A 59 -20.87 40.56 9.65
N ASN A 60 -21.84 40.87 8.78
CA ASN A 60 -22.20 42.22 8.38
C ASN A 60 -23.58 42.57 8.97
N ARG A 61 -23.65 43.56 9.87
CA ARG A 61 -24.90 44.06 10.48
C ARG A 61 -25.13 45.54 10.18
N GLU A 62 -26.01 45.84 9.23
CA GLU A 62 -26.27 47.20 8.74
C GLU A 62 -25.00 47.93 8.25
N ALA A 63 -24.11 47.24 7.54
CA ALA A 63 -22.92 47.83 6.92
C ALA A 63 -22.85 47.54 5.41
N LEU A 64 -21.98 48.25 4.71
CA LEU A 64 -21.76 48.09 3.27
C LEU A 64 -20.46 47.32 3.03
N VAL A 65 -20.54 46.20 2.31
CA VAL A 65 -19.39 45.49 1.75
C VAL A 65 -19.55 45.50 0.24
N THR A 66 -18.64 46.12 -0.50
CA THR A 66 -18.75 46.20 -1.97
C THR A 66 -17.39 46.17 -2.64
N ARG A 67 -17.31 45.69 -3.89
CA ARG A 67 -16.03 45.58 -4.61
C ARG A 67 -14.99 44.78 -3.82
N ALA A 68 -15.38 43.65 -3.25
CA ALA A 68 -14.46 42.78 -2.53
C ALA A 68 -14.01 41.60 -3.41
N TYR A 69 -12.72 41.29 -3.36
CA TYR A 69 -12.13 40.13 -4.02
C TYR A 69 -11.55 39.19 -2.97
N VAL A 70 -11.88 37.90 -3.07
CA VAL A 70 -11.29 36.87 -2.22
C VAL A 70 -10.74 35.75 -3.09
N ASP A 71 -9.50 35.35 -2.85
CA ASP A 71 -8.90 34.13 -3.37
C ASP A 71 -8.23 33.38 -2.23
N ALA A 72 -8.99 32.50 -1.57
CA ALA A 72 -8.57 31.97 -0.28
C ALA A 72 -8.82 30.48 -0.08
N HIS A 73 -7.98 29.87 0.73
CA HIS A 73 -8.14 28.53 1.26
C HIS A 73 -8.63 28.63 2.70
N MET A 74 -9.88 28.23 2.96
CA MET A 74 -10.49 28.31 4.28
C MET A 74 -10.69 26.92 4.89
N ASP A 75 -10.00 26.65 6.00
CA ASP A 75 -10.10 25.42 6.78
C ASP A 75 -10.86 25.65 8.09
N MET A 76 -12.12 25.23 8.14
CA MET A 76 -13.02 25.53 9.26
C MET A 76 -13.26 24.29 10.13
N HIS A 77 -12.91 24.35 11.42
CA HIS A 77 -13.27 23.28 12.36
C HIS A 77 -14.67 23.54 12.94
N ARG A 78 -15.62 22.61 12.76
CA ARG A 78 -16.97 22.64 13.36
C ARG A 78 -17.76 23.97 13.29
N SER A 79 -17.44 24.82 12.32
CA SER A 79 -17.96 26.18 12.19
C SER A 79 -19.49 26.25 12.04
N ASN A 80 -20.12 27.26 12.63
CA ASN A 80 -21.58 27.44 12.58
C ASN A 80 -22.02 28.01 11.24
N ASP A 81 -21.37 29.10 10.82
CA ASP A 81 -21.67 29.83 9.59
C ASP A 81 -20.35 30.33 8.98
N SER A 82 -19.96 29.82 7.81
CA SER A 82 -18.75 30.31 7.15
C SER A 82 -18.87 30.38 5.65
N SER A 83 -18.31 31.44 5.08
CA SER A 83 -18.21 31.60 3.63
C SER A 83 -16.88 32.18 3.19
N LEU A 84 -16.60 32.18 1.89
CA LEU A 84 -15.41 32.84 1.36
C LEU A 84 -15.58 34.37 1.32
N LEU A 85 -16.80 34.92 1.23
CA LEU A 85 -17.00 36.37 1.24
C LEU A 85 -17.40 36.89 2.63
N VAL A 86 -18.68 36.81 2.97
CA VAL A 86 -19.24 37.26 4.25
C VAL A 86 -20.11 36.17 4.84
N GLY A 87 -19.85 35.73 6.07
CA GLY A 87 -20.58 34.63 6.69
C GLY A 87 -22.09 34.91 6.78
N ILE A 88 -22.47 35.94 7.54
CA ILE A 88 -23.88 36.33 7.74
C ILE A 88 -24.09 37.80 7.37
N VAL A 89 -25.20 38.09 6.67
CA VAL A 89 -25.61 39.45 6.31
C VAL A 89 -26.89 39.82 7.02
N ILE A 90 -26.95 40.98 7.68
CA ILE A 90 -28.10 41.42 8.47
C ILE A 90 -28.40 42.88 8.14
N SER A 91 -29.66 43.20 7.87
CA SER A 91 -30.15 44.58 7.78
C SER A 91 -31.35 44.81 8.72
N ASN A 92 -31.95 46.00 8.66
CA ASN A 92 -33.10 46.35 9.47
C ASN A 92 -34.34 45.51 9.09
N PRO A 93 -35.08 44.94 10.06
CA PRO A 93 -36.33 44.20 9.81
C PRO A 93 -37.37 44.93 8.95
N ASN A 94 -37.32 46.26 8.84
CA ASN A 94 -38.26 47.07 8.06
C ASN A 94 -37.74 47.43 6.65
N GLY A 95 -36.55 46.98 6.25
CA GLY A 95 -35.99 47.17 4.91
C GLY A 95 -35.58 48.60 4.53
N SER A 96 -35.81 49.58 5.41
CA SER A 96 -35.57 51.01 5.13
C SER A 96 -34.11 51.35 4.82
N SER A 97 -33.16 50.57 5.33
CA SER A 97 -31.73 50.78 5.12
C SER A 97 -31.09 49.79 4.14
N ALA A 98 -31.78 48.72 3.73
CA ALA A 98 -31.26 47.59 2.94
C ALA A 98 -30.69 47.95 1.55
N LYS A 99 -31.13 49.07 0.96
CA LYS A 99 -30.60 49.56 -0.32
C LYS A 99 -29.16 50.08 -0.21
N THR A 100 -28.75 50.51 0.97
CA THR A 100 -27.45 51.16 1.22
C THR A 100 -26.64 50.45 2.32
N TRP A 101 -27.30 49.88 3.32
CA TRP A 101 -26.71 49.29 4.52
C TRP A 101 -27.24 47.87 4.76
N GLY A 102 -26.40 46.99 5.30
CA GLY A 102 -26.68 45.55 5.33
C GLY A 102 -26.64 44.96 3.92
N LYS A 103 -25.71 45.46 3.11
CA LYS A 103 -25.54 45.13 1.69
C LYS A 103 -24.16 44.55 1.43
N VAL A 104 -24.11 43.46 0.66
CA VAL A 104 -22.91 42.84 0.10
C VAL A 104 -23.07 42.81 -1.43
N SER A 105 -22.19 43.46 -2.19
CA SER A 105 -22.36 43.51 -3.65
C SER A 105 -21.10 43.66 -4.50
N HIS A 106 -21.23 43.46 -5.83
CA HIS A 106 -20.19 43.69 -6.84
C HIS A 106 -18.85 43.05 -6.45
N SER A 107 -18.87 41.78 -6.06
CA SER A 107 -17.73 41.10 -5.43
C SER A 107 -17.42 39.77 -6.12
N VAL A 108 -16.20 39.26 -5.88
CA VAL A 108 -15.70 38.02 -6.49
C VAL A 108 -15.10 37.12 -5.43
N VAL A 109 -15.43 35.83 -5.49
CA VAL A 109 -14.82 34.81 -4.64
C VAL A 109 -14.19 33.69 -5.47
N LYS A 110 -12.98 33.29 -5.07
CA LYS A 110 -12.19 32.20 -5.62
C LYS A 110 -11.57 31.38 -4.49
N GLY A 111 -10.96 30.26 -4.86
CA GLY A 111 -10.29 29.36 -3.93
C GLY A 111 -11.21 28.27 -3.40
N HIS A 112 -10.94 27.78 -2.19
CA HIS A 112 -11.71 26.69 -1.59
C HIS A 112 -12.04 26.94 -0.13
N ILE A 113 -13.20 26.48 0.31
CA ILE A 113 -13.57 26.41 1.73
C ILE A 113 -14.00 24.99 2.09
N ARG A 114 -13.54 24.48 3.24
CA ARG A 114 -13.95 23.18 3.75
C ARG A 114 -14.15 23.21 5.26
N ALA A 115 -15.06 22.36 5.74
CA ALA A 115 -15.21 22.06 7.16
C ALA A 115 -15.15 20.56 7.44
N ASN A 116 -14.72 20.19 8.65
CA ASN A 116 -14.63 18.79 9.07
C ASN A 116 -15.98 18.15 9.49
N ILE A 117 -17.03 18.95 9.65
CA ILE A 117 -18.41 18.49 9.82
C ILE A 117 -19.34 19.30 8.93
N ARG A 118 -20.49 18.72 8.58
CA ARG A 118 -21.54 19.38 7.80
C ARG A 118 -22.33 20.37 8.67
N LYS A 119 -22.25 21.66 8.34
CA LYS A 119 -23.03 22.79 8.91
C LYS A 119 -23.30 23.81 7.79
N LYS A 120 -23.54 25.10 8.09
CA LYS A 120 -23.78 26.13 7.06
C LYS A 120 -22.45 26.64 6.48
N LEU A 121 -22.09 26.14 5.31
CA LEU A 121 -20.94 26.60 4.52
C LEU A 121 -21.41 27.00 3.11
N ALA A 122 -20.87 28.07 2.55
CA ALA A 122 -21.17 28.54 1.19
C ALA A 122 -20.02 29.38 0.60
N ALA A 123 -20.00 29.65 -0.72
CA ALA A 123 -19.00 30.56 -1.28
C ALA A 123 -19.27 32.03 -0.89
N ILE A 124 -20.51 32.49 -0.97
CA ILE A 124 -20.86 33.92 -0.87
C ILE A 124 -21.33 34.26 0.55
N ALA A 125 -22.41 33.66 1.02
CA ALA A 125 -22.95 33.87 2.36
C ALA A 125 -23.79 32.67 2.80
N THR A 126 -23.87 32.45 4.11
CA THR A 126 -24.65 31.32 4.65
C THR A 126 -26.07 31.70 5.01
N SER A 127 -26.32 32.96 5.38
CA SER A 127 -27.65 33.48 5.62
C SER A 127 -27.73 35.01 5.50
N ALA A 128 -28.93 35.50 5.19
CA ALA A 128 -29.24 36.92 5.13
C ALA A 128 -30.51 37.22 5.93
N TRP A 129 -30.51 38.16 6.88
CA TRP A 129 -31.62 38.44 7.79
C TRP A 129 -32.07 39.90 7.74
N GLY A 130 -33.36 40.15 8.00
CA GLY A 130 -33.91 41.50 8.09
C GLY A 130 -33.64 42.33 6.84
N TYR A 131 -34.05 41.87 5.65
CA TYR A 131 -33.75 42.53 4.37
C TYR A 131 -32.24 42.64 4.03
N GLY A 132 -31.41 41.70 4.50
CA GLY A 132 -30.01 41.62 4.07
C GLY A 132 -29.92 41.52 2.54
N ASN A 133 -29.18 42.44 1.91
CA ASN A 133 -29.06 42.53 0.46
C ASN A 133 -27.75 41.87 0.00
N VAL A 134 -27.85 40.85 -0.85
CA VAL A 134 -26.72 40.12 -1.41
C VAL A 134 -26.93 40.02 -2.91
N GLU A 135 -26.18 40.81 -3.68
CA GLU A 135 -26.39 40.92 -5.13
C GLU A 135 -25.12 41.20 -5.94
N GLU A 136 -25.11 40.78 -7.21
CA GLU A 136 -24.02 41.04 -8.16
C GLU A 136 -22.69 40.41 -7.68
N ILE A 137 -22.66 39.10 -7.44
CA ILE A 137 -21.46 38.41 -6.92
C ILE A 137 -21.13 37.18 -7.79
N VAL A 138 -19.88 37.06 -8.19
CA VAL A 138 -19.38 35.96 -9.03
C VAL A 138 -18.48 35.02 -8.22
N SER A 139 -18.76 33.72 -8.26
CA SER A 139 -18.00 32.68 -7.60
C SER A 139 -17.27 31.78 -8.61
N TYR A 140 -15.97 31.57 -8.36
CA TYR A 140 -15.15 30.49 -8.91
C TYR A 140 -14.79 29.46 -7.82
N ALA A 141 -15.44 29.54 -6.67
CA ALA A 141 -15.00 28.83 -5.49
C ALA A 141 -15.48 27.38 -5.43
N THR A 142 -14.69 26.54 -4.76
CA THR A 142 -15.09 25.17 -4.43
C THR A 142 -15.41 25.05 -2.94
N VAL A 143 -16.58 24.49 -2.63
CA VAL A 143 -17.12 24.39 -1.26
C VAL A 143 -17.28 22.92 -0.89
N GLN A 144 -16.45 22.45 0.04
CA GLN A 144 -16.53 21.09 0.57
C GLN A 144 -17.32 21.07 1.89
N ASN A 145 -18.29 20.15 1.97
CA ASN A 145 -19.29 20.05 3.04
C ASN A 145 -20.22 21.29 3.18
N GLY A 146 -20.46 22.01 2.07
CA GLY A 146 -21.35 23.18 1.99
C GLY A 146 -22.01 23.36 0.61
N TYR A 147 -22.83 24.41 0.50
CA TYR A 147 -23.55 24.83 -0.72
C TYR A 147 -22.63 25.58 -1.68
N GLU A 148 -22.95 25.60 -2.97
CA GLU A 148 -22.12 26.23 -3.99
C GLU A 148 -22.03 27.75 -3.79
N LEU A 149 -23.16 28.44 -3.71
CA LEU A 149 -23.22 29.90 -3.70
C LEU A 149 -23.76 30.44 -2.38
N PHE A 150 -24.92 29.97 -1.92
CA PHE A 150 -25.61 30.51 -0.75
C PHE A 150 -26.14 29.40 0.17
N GLY A 151 -25.94 29.56 1.49
CA GLY A 151 -26.01 28.44 2.45
C GLY A 151 -27.37 28.13 3.09
N SER A 152 -28.49 28.69 2.59
CA SER A 152 -29.81 28.58 3.23
C SER A 152 -30.96 28.42 2.23
N ASP A 153 -31.35 27.18 1.98
CA ASP A 153 -32.46 26.84 1.09
C ASP A 153 -33.80 27.44 1.55
N GLY A 154 -34.06 27.44 2.87
CA GLY A 154 -35.31 27.99 3.41
C GLY A 154 -35.46 29.49 3.12
N GLN A 155 -34.36 30.25 3.09
CA GLN A 155 -34.41 31.67 2.72
C GLN A 155 -34.54 31.89 1.22
N LEU A 156 -34.02 30.97 0.40
CA LEU A 156 -34.18 31.05 -1.06
C LEU A 156 -35.56 30.57 -1.52
N ALA A 157 -36.20 29.66 -0.79
CA ALA A 157 -37.54 29.17 -1.08
C ALA A 157 -38.64 30.12 -0.55
N ASP A 158 -38.33 30.99 0.41
CA ASP A 158 -39.27 31.94 0.99
C ASP A 158 -39.44 33.17 0.07
N GLY A 159 -40.65 33.34 -0.46
CA GLY A 159 -41.03 34.41 -1.38
C GLY A 159 -41.23 35.79 -0.72
N SER A 160 -41.06 35.91 0.60
CA SER A 160 -41.25 37.18 1.32
C SER A 160 -40.29 38.28 0.82
N PRO A 161 -40.71 39.57 0.82
CA PRO A 161 -39.92 40.67 0.27
C PRO A 161 -38.50 40.79 0.83
N GLN A 162 -38.28 40.36 2.07
CA GLN A 162 -36.98 40.40 2.74
C GLN A 162 -35.91 39.48 2.14
N TYR A 163 -36.30 38.39 1.46
CA TYR A 163 -35.35 37.47 0.82
C TYR A 163 -35.23 37.64 -0.69
N GLN A 164 -36.08 38.47 -1.31
CA GLN A 164 -35.97 38.85 -2.72
C GLN A 164 -34.72 39.69 -3.03
N LEU A 165 -34.06 40.21 -1.99
CA LEU A 165 -32.78 40.91 -2.09
C LEU A 165 -31.56 39.97 -2.16
N ILE A 166 -31.78 38.64 -2.14
CA ILE A 166 -30.77 37.62 -2.43
C ILE A 166 -30.92 37.23 -3.91
N ARG A 167 -30.20 37.92 -4.79
CA ARG A 167 -30.41 37.86 -6.24
C ARG A 167 -29.12 38.06 -7.01
N LYS A 168 -29.11 37.71 -8.30
CA LYS A 168 -27.96 37.97 -9.19
C LYS A 168 -26.64 37.45 -8.59
N LEU A 169 -26.67 36.22 -8.10
CA LEU A 169 -25.48 35.47 -7.74
C LEU A 169 -25.11 34.62 -8.95
N TYR A 170 -23.82 34.42 -9.17
CA TYR A 170 -23.32 33.75 -10.37
C TYR A 170 -22.26 32.71 -10.00
N GLY A 171 -22.44 31.47 -10.44
CA GLY A 171 -21.38 30.45 -10.38
C GLY A 171 -20.67 30.32 -11.72
N VAL A 172 -19.35 30.18 -11.75
CA VAL A 172 -18.64 29.94 -13.02
C VAL A 172 -18.71 28.46 -13.38
N GLN A 173 -19.22 28.16 -14.58
CA GLN A 173 -19.40 26.81 -15.07
C GLN A 173 -18.08 26.03 -15.08
N GLY A 174 -18.10 24.81 -14.53
CA GLY A 174 -16.92 23.95 -14.47
C GLY A 174 -15.85 24.35 -13.44
N VAL A 175 -16.05 25.45 -12.70
CA VAL A 175 -15.09 25.94 -11.70
C VAL A 175 -15.73 26.11 -10.33
N SER A 176 -16.85 26.84 -10.24
CA SER A 176 -17.63 26.95 -9.00
C SER A 176 -18.32 25.62 -8.69
N SER A 177 -18.22 25.15 -7.45
CA SER A 177 -18.91 23.92 -7.04
C SER A 177 -19.17 23.86 -5.53
N GLY A 178 -20.22 23.15 -5.14
CA GLY A 178 -20.53 22.81 -3.77
C GLY A 178 -20.88 21.33 -3.65
N THR A 179 -20.42 20.67 -2.60
CA THR A 179 -20.77 19.25 -2.34
C THR A 179 -22.23 19.04 -1.94
N ILE A 180 -22.92 20.10 -1.49
CA ILE A 180 -24.35 20.10 -1.20
C ILE A 180 -25.06 20.81 -2.35
N GLN A 181 -25.99 20.13 -2.98
CA GLN A 181 -26.92 20.76 -3.93
C GLN A 181 -28.12 21.34 -3.14
N GLY A 182 -28.46 22.59 -3.41
CA GLY A 182 -29.57 23.31 -2.76
C GLY A 182 -30.38 24.16 -3.73
N GLU A 183 -31.18 25.06 -3.17
CA GLU A 183 -32.00 26.03 -3.90
C GLU A 183 -31.16 27.16 -4.53
N ASP A 184 -29.87 27.25 -4.20
CA ASP A 184 -28.91 28.10 -4.90
C ASP A 184 -28.71 27.69 -6.36
N LYS A 185 -29.21 26.51 -6.77
CA LYS A 185 -29.39 26.13 -8.18
C LYS A 185 -30.25 27.12 -8.99
N ARG A 186 -31.10 27.93 -8.35
CA ARG A 186 -31.91 28.94 -9.04
C ARG A 186 -31.10 30.09 -9.66
N PHE A 187 -29.85 30.25 -9.24
CA PHE A 187 -28.97 31.30 -9.71
C PHE A 187 -28.24 30.92 -11.01
N GLU A 188 -27.81 31.92 -11.77
CA GLU A 188 -27.24 31.70 -13.10
C GLU A 188 -25.81 31.14 -13.04
N ARG A 189 -25.45 30.26 -13.98
CA ARG A 189 -24.06 29.82 -14.17
C ARG A 189 -23.50 30.46 -15.42
N LEU A 190 -22.44 31.25 -15.26
CA LEU A 190 -21.79 31.96 -16.35
C LEU A 190 -20.66 31.12 -16.92
N SER A 191 -20.42 31.23 -18.22
CA SER A 191 -19.13 30.82 -18.80
C SER A 191 -18.00 31.65 -18.19
N THR A 192 -16.76 31.16 -18.27
CA THR A 192 -15.58 31.91 -17.80
C THR A 192 -15.45 33.28 -18.47
N GLU A 193 -15.80 33.38 -19.75
CA GLU A 193 -15.73 34.63 -20.53
C GLU A 193 -16.78 35.65 -20.10
N GLU A 194 -18.03 35.22 -19.91
CA GLU A 194 -19.12 36.07 -19.39
C GLU A 194 -18.83 36.52 -17.96
N ALA A 195 -18.33 35.61 -17.13
CA ALA A 195 -17.91 35.91 -15.76
C ALA A 195 -16.80 36.97 -15.74
N ASN A 196 -15.77 36.85 -16.60
CA ASN A 196 -14.69 37.82 -16.69
C ASN A 196 -15.16 39.20 -17.16
N LYS A 197 -16.05 39.26 -18.17
CA LYS A 197 -16.66 40.54 -18.61
C LYS A 197 -17.42 41.22 -17.47
N LYS A 198 -18.25 40.45 -16.77
CA LYS A 198 -19.07 40.96 -15.66
C LYS A 198 -18.23 41.42 -14.47
N ILE A 199 -17.10 40.77 -14.21
CA ILE A 199 -16.16 41.15 -13.15
C ILE A 199 -15.42 42.44 -13.50
N ALA A 200 -15.08 42.65 -14.77
CA ALA A 200 -14.44 43.89 -15.21
C ALA A 200 -15.30 45.11 -14.85
N ASP A 201 -16.63 45.00 -14.97
CA ASP A 201 -17.58 46.06 -14.61
C ASP A 201 -17.65 46.35 -13.10
N TYR A 202 -17.14 45.45 -12.24
CA TYR A 202 -17.14 45.65 -10.78
C TYR A 202 -16.03 46.60 -10.31
N ASN A 203 -15.06 46.98 -11.16
CA ASN A 203 -14.00 47.94 -10.85
C ASN A 203 -13.23 47.63 -9.54
N ILE A 204 -12.89 46.36 -9.31
CA ILE A 204 -12.09 45.94 -8.15
C ILE A 204 -10.61 46.11 -8.47
N THR A 205 -9.99 47.20 -7.99
CA THR A 205 -8.56 47.50 -8.23
C THR A 205 -7.66 47.02 -7.10
N ALA A 206 -8.23 46.65 -5.95
CA ALA A 206 -7.48 46.29 -4.75
C ALA A 206 -6.45 45.16 -4.94
N MET A 207 -6.71 44.18 -5.82
CA MET A 207 -5.79 43.07 -6.10
C MET A 207 -4.43 43.53 -6.64
N SER A 208 -4.38 44.72 -7.25
CA SER A 208 -3.17 45.31 -7.82
C SER A 208 -2.45 46.26 -6.85
N LEU A 209 -3.03 46.52 -5.68
CA LEU A 209 -2.42 47.35 -4.66
C LEU A 209 -1.31 46.55 -3.98
N LEU A 210 -0.07 46.94 -4.28
CA LEU A 210 1.11 46.49 -3.57
C LEU A 210 1.34 47.45 -2.41
N SER A 211 1.69 46.95 -1.22
CA SER A 211 2.20 47.85 -0.20
C SER A 211 3.45 48.52 -0.76
N GLN A 212 3.64 49.81 -0.46
CA GLN A 212 4.99 50.34 -0.46
C GLN A 212 5.80 49.43 0.46
N GLY A 213 6.96 49.03 -0.02
CA GLY A 213 7.78 48.09 0.73
C GLY A 213 8.05 48.67 2.10
N THR A 214 8.35 47.82 3.07
CA THR A 214 9.20 48.29 4.16
C THR A 214 10.40 49.05 3.57
N PRO A 215 11.03 50.01 4.26
CA PRO A 215 12.23 50.66 3.74
C PRO A 215 13.29 49.67 3.22
N ALA A 216 13.37 48.46 3.80
CA ALA A 216 14.17 47.34 3.32
C ALA A 216 13.67 46.73 1.99
N GLU A 217 12.36 46.55 1.81
CA GLU A 217 11.77 46.10 0.56
C GLU A 217 11.72 47.19 -0.52
N GLU A 218 11.71 48.47 -0.17
CA GLU A 218 11.92 49.59 -1.11
C GLU A 218 13.40 49.73 -1.50
N LEU A 219 14.32 49.49 -0.57
CA LEU A 219 15.76 49.36 -0.86
C LEU A 219 16.05 48.14 -1.75
N ASN A 220 15.39 47.00 -1.50
CA ASN A 220 15.50 45.81 -2.35
C ASN A 220 14.69 45.93 -3.65
N ARG A 221 13.62 46.75 -3.70
CA ARG A 221 12.92 47.06 -4.97
C ARG A 221 13.67 48.06 -5.84
N ARG A 222 14.69 48.76 -5.30
CA ARG A 222 15.68 49.51 -6.10
C ARG A 222 16.72 48.58 -6.76
N ASP A 223 16.33 47.36 -7.12
CA ASP A 223 16.99 46.50 -8.12
C ASP A 223 16.82 47.06 -9.55
N SER A 224 16.94 48.38 -9.72
CA SER A 224 17.18 48.94 -11.03
C SER A 224 18.70 48.97 -11.22
N TYR A 225 19.24 47.99 -11.94
CA TYR A 225 20.56 48.15 -12.56
C TYR A 225 20.59 49.39 -13.49
N GLU A 226 19.41 49.94 -13.82
CA GLU A 226 19.22 51.27 -14.39
C GLU A 226 20.00 52.32 -13.58
N GLY A 227 20.96 52.98 -14.25
CA GLY A 227 21.87 53.95 -13.65
C GLY A 227 23.29 53.42 -13.38
N ALA A 228 23.52 52.10 -13.40
CA ALA A 228 24.87 51.55 -13.40
C ALA A 228 25.54 51.72 -14.77
N GLN A 229 26.83 52.04 -14.77
CA GLN A 229 27.57 52.27 -16.01
C GLN A 229 27.59 51.01 -16.88
N GLY A 230 27.13 51.13 -18.13
CA GLY A 230 27.07 50.02 -19.09
C GLY A 230 25.79 49.18 -19.04
N TYR A 231 24.80 49.54 -18.22
CA TYR A 231 23.49 48.87 -18.19
C TYR A 231 22.80 48.86 -19.57
N LYS A 232 22.18 47.72 -19.91
CA LYS A 232 21.31 47.55 -21.08
C LYS A 232 20.03 46.84 -20.68
N ALA A 233 18.88 47.44 -20.94
CA ALA A 233 17.57 46.88 -20.58
C ALA A 233 17.36 45.45 -21.12
N GLN A 234 17.84 45.18 -22.34
CA GLN A 234 17.75 43.86 -22.96
C GLN A 234 18.54 42.74 -22.24
N HIS A 235 19.44 43.08 -21.29
CA HIS A 235 20.23 42.12 -20.52
C HIS A 235 19.68 41.91 -19.09
N ALA A 236 18.49 42.43 -18.75
CA ALA A 236 17.94 42.39 -17.39
C ALA A 236 17.96 40.99 -16.74
N GLY A 237 17.54 39.96 -17.47
CA GLY A 237 17.57 38.57 -16.97
C GLY A 237 18.98 38.01 -16.76
N LEU A 238 19.98 38.54 -17.45
CA LEU A 238 21.38 38.13 -17.28
C LEU A 238 22.00 38.77 -16.03
N TYR A 239 21.63 40.02 -15.72
CA TYR A 239 22.05 40.66 -14.46
C TYR A 239 21.53 39.88 -13.24
N GLN A 240 20.25 39.49 -13.26
CA GLN A 240 19.64 38.67 -12.20
C GLN A 240 20.33 37.29 -12.03
N LEU A 241 20.81 36.70 -13.13
CA LEU A 241 21.58 35.45 -13.06
C LEU A 241 22.93 35.67 -12.40
N VAL A 242 23.69 36.66 -12.85
CA VAL A 242 25.03 36.96 -12.30
C VAL A 242 24.94 37.35 -10.84
N GLU A 243 23.93 38.12 -10.45
CA GLU A 243 23.64 38.45 -9.05
C GLU A 243 23.45 37.19 -8.20
N LYS A 244 22.63 36.23 -8.65
CA LYS A 244 22.43 34.96 -7.92
C LYS A 244 23.72 34.14 -7.80
N LEU A 245 24.62 34.22 -8.79
CA LEU A 245 25.92 33.56 -8.77
C LEU A 245 26.93 34.29 -7.86
N GLN A 246 26.69 35.57 -7.56
CA GLN A 246 27.62 36.49 -6.92
C GLN A 246 26.93 37.37 -5.86
N PRO A 247 26.37 36.76 -4.80
CA PRO A 247 25.47 37.44 -3.85
C PRO A 247 26.13 38.57 -3.02
N PHE A 248 27.45 38.70 -3.05
CA PHE A 248 28.21 39.68 -2.27
C PHE A 248 28.85 40.80 -3.12
N TYR A 249 28.53 40.87 -4.42
CA TYR A 249 29.12 41.84 -5.34
C TYR A 249 28.20 43.02 -5.56
N ASN A 250 28.79 44.19 -5.84
CA ASN A 250 28.01 45.40 -6.13
C ASN A 250 27.39 45.35 -7.54
N ARG A 251 26.38 46.19 -7.76
CA ARG A 251 25.63 46.24 -9.02
C ARG A 251 26.50 46.60 -10.23
N GLU A 252 27.50 47.47 -10.07
CA GLU A 252 28.41 47.87 -11.15
C GLU A 252 29.25 46.69 -11.64
N TRP A 253 29.71 45.85 -10.70
CA TRP A 253 30.40 44.60 -11.02
C TRP A 253 29.48 43.61 -11.73
N ILE A 254 28.27 43.39 -11.20
CA ILE A 254 27.27 42.50 -11.81
C ILE A 254 26.98 42.90 -13.26
N VAL A 255 26.76 44.19 -13.52
CA VAL A 255 26.51 44.72 -14.88
C VAL A 255 27.72 44.51 -15.79
N LYS A 256 28.94 44.78 -15.30
CA LYS A 256 30.17 44.58 -16.05
C LYS A 256 30.35 43.12 -16.47
N GLU A 257 30.19 42.19 -15.53
CA GLU A 257 30.43 40.77 -15.78
C GLU A 257 29.36 40.13 -16.67
N ALA A 258 28.09 40.48 -16.46
CA ALA A 258 27.00 40.10 -17.35
C ALA A 258 27.22 40.65 -18.78
N ASN A 259 27.70 41.88 -18.95
CA ASN A 259 28.01 42.39 -20.29
C ASN A 259 29.22 41.67 -20.92
N GLN A 260 30.20 41.26 -20.12
CA GLN A 260 31.35 40.49 -20.60
C GLN A 260 30.95 39.08 -21.08
N LEU A 261 29.98 38.44 -20.44
CA LEU A 261 29.34 37.21 -20.92
C LEU A 261 28.79 37.36 -22.35
N VAL A 262 28.12 38.49 -22.62
CA VAL A 262 27.58 38.80 -23.95
C VAL A 262 28.72 39.02 -24.96
N GLN A 263 29.73 39.81 -24.59
CA GLN A 263 30.88 40.10 -25.46
C GLN A 263 31.72 38.85 -25.78
N SER A 264 31.80 37.92 -24.84
CA SER A 264 32.54 36.65 -25.00
C SER A 264 31.72 35.54 -25.66
N ASN A 265 30.47 35.82 -26.07
CA ASN A 265 29.54 34.86 -26.66
C ASN A 265 29.33 33.59 -25.79
N LYS A 266 29.31 33.77 -24.46
CA LYS A 266 29.15 32.70 -23.47
C LYS A 266 27.79 32.72 -22.76
N VAL A 267 26.83 33.49 -23.25
CA VAL A 267 25.47 33.55 -22.69
C VAL A 267 24.78 32.21 -22.90
N PRO A 268 24.32 31.52 -21.84
CA PRO A 268 23.59 30.27 -22.00
C PRO A 268 22.26 30.48 -22.74
N SER A 269 21.91 29.54 -23.61
CA SER A 269 20.67 29.60 -24.42
C SER A 269 19.37 29.62 -23.61
N TRP A 270 19.41 29.17 -22.35
CA TRP A 270 18.26 29.16 -21.44
C TRP A 270 18.03 30.50 -20.72
N VAL A 271 18.97 31.45 -20.79
CA VAL A 271 18.79 32.78 -20.18
C VAL A 271 17.63 33.50 -20.85
N GLY A 272 16.70 34.04 -20.05
CA GLY A 272 15.49 34.70 -20.54
C GLY A 272 14.31 33.76 -20.84
N THR A 273 14.53 32.43 -20.85
CA THR A 273 13.45 31.43 -21.00
C THR A 273 13.24 30.60 -19.73
N LYS A 274 14.26 30.48 -18.88
CA LYS A 274 14.19 29.75 -17.60
C LYS A 274 14.55 30.63 -16.42
N THR A 275 13.92 30.38 -15.28
CA THR A 275 14.20 31.06 -14.01
C THR A 275 14.95 30.12 -13.08
N VAL A 276 16.13 30.54 -12.62
CA VAL A 276 16.92 29.80 -11.63
C VAL A 276 16.20 29.84 -10.28
N GLN A 277 15.85 28.66 -9.77
CA GLN A 277 15.25 28.47 -8.45
C GLN A 277 16.31 28.34 -7.36
N ALA A 278 17.30 27.48 -7.57
CA ALA A 278 18.37 27.23 -6.60
C ALA A 278 19.71 27.00 -7.30
N ILE A 279 20.81 27.34 -6.59
CA ILE A 279 22.18 27.14 -7.04
C ILE A 279 22.89 26.29 -6.00
N VAL A 280 23.16 25.04 -6.36
CA VAL A 280 23.63 24.02 -5.42
C VAL A 280 25.12 23.74 -5.66
N PRO A 281 26.01 24.09 -4.73
CA PRO A 281 27.42 23.73 -4.82
C PRO A 281 27.63 22.23 -4.61
N MET A 282 28.59 21.67 -5.35
CA MET A 282 28.86 20.24 -5.35
C MET A 282 30.36 19.90 -5.39
N LYS A 283 30.68 18.76 -4.79
CA LYS A 283 31.90 18.00 -5.05
C LYS A 283 31.49 16.72 -5.77
N ASP A 284 31.78 16.66 -7.06
CA ASP A 284 31.31 15.64 -7.99
C ASP A 284 29.76 15.55 -8.00
N LYS A 285 29.20 14.57 -7.28
CA LYS A 285 27.75 14.35 -7.13
C LYS A 285 27.26 14.52 -5.69
N GLN A 286 28.15 14.93 -4.78
CA GLN A 286 27.82 15.24 -3.40
C GLN A 286 27.50 16.72 -3.25
N PHE A 287 26.36 17.03 -2.66
CA PHE A 287 26.00 18.40 -2.32
C PHE A 287 26.86 18.91 -1.17
N VAL A 288 27.41 20.11 -1.30
CA VAL A 288 28.29 20.71 -0.30
C VAL A 288 27.51 21.77 0.47
N MET A 289 27.29 21.55 1.77
CA MET A 289 26.53 22.48 2.65
C MET A 289 27.43 23.17 3.69
N ASP A 290 28.74 23.10 3.53
CA ASP A 290 29.71 23.74 4.41
C ASP A 290 30.78 24.45 3.56
N SER A 291 31.92 24.75 4.18
CA SER A 291 33.10 25.37 3.60
C SER A 291 34.05 24.37 2.95
N GLY A 292 33.57 23.16 2.62
CA GLY A 292 34.30 22.14 1.88
C GLY A 292 34.70 22.58 0.48
N GLU A 293 35.56 21.79 -0.16
CA GLU A 293 35.94 22.02 -1.55
C GLU A 293 34.82 21.65 -2.52
N MET A 294 34.68 22.43 -3.58
CA MET A 294 33.68 22.26 -4.63
C MET A 294 34.38 22.28 -5.98
N ASN A 295 33.96 21.39 -6.88
CA ASN A 295 34.44 21.32 -8.27
C ASN A 295 33.29 21.41 -9.28
N ARG A 296 32.03 21.51 -8.81
CA ARG A 296 30.85 21.65 -9.66
C ARG A 296 29.79 22.53 -8.99
N VAL A 297 28.90 23.09 -9.81
CA VAL A 297 27.69 23.79 -9.36
C VAL A 297 26.49 23.33 -10.19
N MET A 298 25.37 23.05 -9.53
CA MET A 298 24.09 22.73 -10.18
C MET A 298 23.18 23.95 -10.13
N LEU A 299 22.73 24.42 -11.28
CA LEU A 299 21.65 25.38 -11.39
C LEU A 299 20.35 24.59 -11.59
N HIS A 300 19.44 24.76 -10.65
CA HIS A 300 18.12 24.14 -10.64
C HIS A 300 17.06 25.20 -11.00
N PHE A 301 16.16 24.86 -11.92
CA PHE A 301 15.19 25.78 -12.50
C PHE A 301 13.76 25.53 -12.00
N THR A 302 12.92 26.57 -12.02
CA THR A 302 11.51 26.50 -11.61
C THR A 302 10.67 25.56 -12.48
N ASP A 303 11.10 25.27 -13.71
CA ASP A 303 10.47 24.30 -14.62
C ASP A 303 10.80 22.83 -14.27
N GLY A 304 11.59 22.60 -13.22
CA GLY A 304 11.99 21.26 -12.76
C GLY A 304 13.14 20.65 -13.57
N THR A 305 13.89 21.45 -14.33
CA THR A 305 15.12 21.02 -15.01
C THR A 305 16.38 21.49 -14.28
N LYS A 306 17.55 21.00 -14.69
CA LYS A 306 18.85 21.45 -14.15
C LYS A 306 19.92 21.56 -15.23
N VAL A 307 20.97 22.31 -14.92
CA VAL A 307 22.28 22.26 -15.61
C VAL A 307 23.39 22.16 -14.57
N GLU A 308 24.48 21.47 -14.92
CA GLU A 308 25.66 21.35 -14.05
C GLU A 308 26.88 21.91 -14.78
N TYR A 309 27.65 22.73 -14.07
CA TYR A 309 28.87 23.32 -14.57
C TYR A 309 30.07 22.91 -13.72
N SER A 310 31.25 23.00 -14.32
CA SER A 310 32.54 22.74 -13.68
C SER A 310 33.05 24.01 -13.00
N LEU A 311 33.70 23.83 -11.86
CA LEU A 311 34.29 24.92 -11.08
C LEU A 311 35.80 24.76 -11.00
N SER A 312 36.53 25.78 -11.41
CA SER A 312 37.94 25.95 -11.09
C SER A 312 38.12 26.88 -9.89
N LYS A 313 39.08 26.56 -9.03
CA LYS A 313 39.36 27.33 -7.82
C LYS A 313 39.88 28.71 -8.20
N GLY A 314 39.18 29.75 -7.77
CA GLY A 314 39.55 31.14 -7.95
C GLY A 314 40.31 31.68 -6.74
N ARG A 315 40.02 32.94 -6.40
CA ARG A 315 40.65 33.62 -5.25
C ARG A 315 39.90 33.32 -3.96
N SER A 316 40.61 33.42 -2.84
CA SER A 316 40.00 33.41 -1.50
C SER A 316 40.30 34.73 -0.83
N PHE A 317 39.27 35.44 -0.39
CA PHE A 317 39.40 36.71 0.30
C PHE A 317 39.49 36.44 1.80
N GLY A 318 40.71 36.42 2.34
CA GLY A 318 40.96 36.07 3.73
C GLY A 318 40.28 37.00 4.74
N GLU A 319 40.16 38.29 4.41
CA GLU A 319 39.56 39.30 5.30
C GLU A 319 38.03 39.19 5.42
N THR A 320 37.34 38.81 4.34
CA THR A 320 35.87 38.71 4.31
C THR A 320 35.37 37.27 4.46
N GLY A 321 36.26 36.29 4.37
CA GLY A 321 35.90 34.87 4.35
C GLY A 321 35.17 34.45 3.06
N ILE A 322 35.19 35.25 2.00
CA ILE A 322 34.55 34.90 0.73
C ILE A 322 35.47 34.00 -0.10
N ARG A 323 34.95 32.85 -0.57
CA ARG A 323 35.61 32.03 -1.59
C ARG A 323 34.97 32.24 -2.95
N GLU A 324 35.84 32.29 -3.94
CA GLU A 324 35.47 32.53 -5.32
C GLU A 324 35.94 31.37 -6.18
N TYR A 325 35.08 30.98 -7.11
CA TYR A 325 35.32 29.98 -8.13
C TYR A 325 35.06 30.59 -9.49
N THR A 326 35.61 29.99 -10.54
CA THR A 326 35.20 30.31 -11.91
C THR A 326 34.32 29.17 -12.42
N ILE A 327 33.16 29.51 -12.97
CA ILE A 327 32.36 28.58 -13.76
C ILE A 327 33.04 28.45 -15.12
N ASP A 328 33.68 27.32 -15.38
CA ASP A 328 34.61 27.17 -16.51
C ASP A 328 33.92 27.41 -17.85
N GLU A 329 32.70 26.87 -18.00
CA GLU A 329 31.90 26.96 -19.22
C GLU A 329 31.42 28.41 -19.48
N LEU A 330 31.14 29.18 -18.43
CA LEU A 330 30.62 30.56 -18.55
C LEU A 330 31.72 31.62 -18.49
N GLY A 331 32.87 31.30 -17.89
CA GLY A 331 33.93 32.27 -17.57
C GLY A 331 33.52 33.31 -16.52
N VAL A 332 32.49 33.00 -15.71
CA VAL A 332 31.90 33.91 -14.71
C VAL A 332 32.28 33.45 -13.32
N ARG A 333 32.47 34.40 -12.41
CA ARG A 333 32.78 34.11 -11.02
C ARG A 333 31.55 33.55 -10.30
N TYR A 334 31.78 32.59 -9.44
CA TYR A 334 30.77 32.02 -8.56
C TYR A 334 31.24 32.11 -7.13
N THR A 335 30.35 32.60 -6.28
CA THR A 335 30.53 32.65 -4.85
C THR A 335 29.29 32.04 -4.20
N PRO A 336 29.45 30.94 -3.41
CA PRO A 336 28.36 30.42 -2.60
C PRO A 336 27.78 31.51 -1.70
N ASN A 337 26.47 31.50 -1.47
CA ASN A 337 25.80 32.42 -0.55
C ASN A 337 26.07 32.07 0.93
N ARG A 338 27.36 31.95 1.28
CA ARG A 338 27.89 31.62 2.61
C ARG A 338 29.36 32.03 2.69
N LEU A 339 29.85 32.26 3.91
CA LEU A 339 31.26 32.57 4.17
C LEU A 339 32.02 31.33 4.61
N VAL A 340 33.33 31.35 4.38
CA VAL A 340 34.30 30.34 4.83
C VAL A 340 34.71 30.55 6.29
N THR A 341 34.31 31.67 6.89
CA THR A 341 34.54 31.97 8.30
C THR A 341 34.08 30.81 9.17
N GLN A 342 35.02 30.24 9.92
CA GLN A 342 34.74 29.16 10.84
C GLN A 342 34.05 29.71 12.09
N TYR A 343 32.88 29.15 12.39
CA TYR A 343 32.06 29.45 13.55
C TYR A 343 32.32 28.45 14.67
N ASP A 344 33.57 27.99 14.83
CA ASP A 344 33.91 26.83 15.67
C ASP A 344 33.44 27.01 17.11
N ASP A 345 33.57 28.21 17.69
CA ASP A 345 33.14 28.47 19.07
C ASP A 345 31.64 28.25 19.28
N ILE A 346 30.79 28.82 18.41
CA ILE A 346 29.33 28.66 18.49
C ILE A 346 28.93 27.24 18.07
N VAL A 347 29.57 26.65 17.05
CA VAL A 347 29.31 25.27 16.62
C VAL A 347 29.61 24.29 17.74
N ASN A 348 30.76 24.40 18.40
CA ASN A 348 31.16 23.54 19.51
C ASN A 348 30.23 23.74 20.71
N SER A 349 29.99 24.99 21.11
CA SER A 349 29.10 25.34 22.22
C SER A 349 27.68 24.78 22.02
N LEU A 350 27.08 24.99 20.86
CA LEU A 350 25.74 24.48 20.55
C LEU A 350 25.73 22.95 20.42
N SER A 351 26.77 22.37 19.84
CA SER A 351 26.89 20.91 19.76
C SER A 351 26.93 20.29 21.14
N ASP A 352 27.73 20.84 22.06
CA ASP A 352 27.86 20.31 23.42
C ASP A 352 26.58 20.45 24.23
N GLU A 353 25.82 21.52 23.99
CA GLU A 353 24.48 21.68 24.57
C GLU A 353 23.48 20.65 24.01
N LEU A 354 23.38 20.52 22.69
CA LEU A 354 22.47 19.55 22.07
C LEU A 354 22.83 18.09 22.43
N LYS A 355 24.11 17.81 22.68
CA LYS A 355 24.56 16.51 23.21
C LYS A 355 24.04 16.20 24.61
N GLN A 356 23.56 17.18 25.39
CA GLN A 356 22.96 16.91 26.71
C GLN A 356 21.50 16.47 26.63
N VAL A 357 20.84 16.60 25.47
CA VAL A 357 19.44 16.19 25.31
C VAL A 357 19.33 14.67 25.40
N GLU A 358 18.46 14.18 26.28
CA GLU A 358 18.19 12.75 26.45
C GLU A 358 16.79 12.36 25.99
N LEU A 359 16.70 11.20 25.33
CA LEU A 359 15.48 10.73 24.67
C LEU A 359 14.42 10.21 25.67
N TYR A 360 14.85 9.65 26.80
CA TYR A 360 13.98 8.99 27.78
C TYR A 360 13.82 9.83 29.06
N THR A 361 13.25 11.04 28.92
CA THR A 361 13.07 12.01 30.01
C THR A 361 11.62 12.51 30.09
N PRO A 362 11.14 12.94 31.28
CA PRO A 362 9.79 13.50 31.45
C PRO A 362 9.48 14.64 30.46
N ASP A 363 10.45 15.52 30.27
CA ASP A 363 10.41 16.64 29.34
C ASP A 363 10.22 16.20 27.88
N MET A 364 10.91 15.15 27.46
CA MET A 364 10.76 14.60 26.12
C MET A 364 9.37 13.97 25.95
N TYR A 365 8.86 13.28 26.97
CA TYR A 365 7.50 12.72 26.94
C TYR A 365 6.44 13.80 26.79
N GLN A 366 6.62 14.95 27.47
CA GLN A 366 5.73 16.10 27.34
C GLN A 366 5.79 16.71 25.94
N LEU A 367 6.99 16.92 25.38
CA LEU A 367 7.17 17.40 24.00
C LEU A 367 6.44 16.50 23.00
N LEU A 368 6.60 15.18 23.17
CA LEU A 368 6.00 14.17 22.31
C LEU A 368 4.49 13.95 22.57
N LYS A 369 3.92 14.63 23.58
CA LYS A 369 2.51 14.54 23.99
C LYS A 369 2.08 13.11 24.34
N ILE A 370 2.94 12.40 25.06
CA ILE A 370 2.70 11.01 25.49
C ILE A 370 1.90 11.03 26.79
N ASN A 371 0.66 10.57 26.71
CA ASN A 371 -0.26 10.49 27.84
C ASN A 371 -0.34 9.05 28.34
N GLU A 372 0.65 8.64 29.16
CA GLU A 372 0.66 7.37 29.88
C GLU A 372 0.86 7.63 31.39
N ASP A 373 0.35 6.71 32.21
CA ASP A 373 0.29 6.82 33.67
C ASP A 373 1.63 6.58 34.39
N THR A 374 2.57 5.85 33.76
CA THR A 374 3.89 5.57 34.35
C THR A 374 5.04 5.94 33.40
N ASP A 375 6.19 6.33 33.95
CA ASP A 375 7.36 6.68 33.14
C ASP A 375 7.89 5.50 32.33
N GLN A 376 7.72 4.27 32.82
CA GLN A 376 8.04 3.06 32.05
C GLN A 376 7.16 2.94 30.79
N LYS A 377 5.84 3.14 30.91
CA LYS A 377 4.94 3.12 29.76
C LYS A 377 5.23 4.28 28.80
N LYS A 378 5.56 5.46 29.31
CA LYS A 378 6.02 6.59 28.48
C LYS A 378 7.30 6.26 27.73
N ALA A 379 8.30 5.68 28.40
CA ALA A 379 9.54 5.24 27.78
C ALA A 379 9.30 4.20 26.68
N ASP A 380 8.40 3.25 26.92
CA ASP A 380 8.06 2.21 25.95
C ASP A 380 7.33 2.78 24.72
N ARG A 381 6.54 3.85 24.87
CA ARG A 381 5.99 4.61 23.72
C ARG A 381 7.10 5.27 22.91
N VAL A 382 8.11 5.83 23.55
CA VAL A 382 9.28 6.41 22.84
C VAL A 382 10.12 5.33 22.15
N LYS A 383 10.37 4.19 22.79
CA LYS A 383 11.09 3.05 22.17
C LYS A 383 10.41 2.57 20.89
N ARG A 384 9.08 2.64 20.81
CA ARG A 384 8.30 2.26 19.61
C ARG A 384 8.46 3.24 18.44
N LEU A 385 9.15 4.37 18.61
CA LEU A 385 9.58 5.23 17.51
C LEU A 385 10.81 4.69 16.78
N PHE A 386 11.62 3.83 17.43
CA PHE A 386 12.86 3.26 16.88
C PHE A 386 13.85 4.34 16.40
N LEU A 387 13.97 5.41 17.17
CA LEU A 387 14.84 6.55 16.86
C LEU A 387 16.11 6.57 17.70
N ASP A 388 16.24 5.73 18.72
CA ASP A 388 17.34 5.72 19.70
C ASP A 388 18.74 5.52 19.08
N GLU A 389 18.91 4.59 18.14
CA GLU A 389 20.21 4.41 17.48
C GLU A 389 20.55 5.59 16.57
N VAL A 390 19.54 6.15 15.88
CA VAL A 390 19.73 7.32 15.02
C VAL A 390 19.93 8.58 15.86
N PHE A 391 19.33 8.66 17.05
CA PHE A 391 19.51 9.75 18.00
C PHE A 391 20.94 9.76 18.52
N ALA A 392 21.46 8.59 18.91
CA ALA A 392 22.86 8.43 19.31
C ALA A 392 23.84 8.75 18.17
N GLN A 393 23.52 8.34 16.93
CA GLN A 393 24.32 8.70 15.75
C GLN A 393 24.28 10.22 15.51
N THR A 394 23.10 10.83 15.57
CA THR A 394 22.91 12.28 15.39
C THR A 394 23.73 13.06 16.42
N LYS A 395 23.77 12.61 17.69
CA LYS A 395 24.64 13.20 18.73
C LYS A 395 26.12 13.17 18.36
N ARG A 396 26.62 12.06 17.80
CA ARG A 396 28.02 11.95 17.35
C ARG A 396 28.31 12.90 16.20
N ASP A 397 27.36 13.06 15.29
CA ASP A 397 27.51 13.86 14.07
C ASP A 397 27.19 15.35 14.30
N LEU A 398 26.78 15.75 15.50
CA LEU A 398 26.39 17.13 15.82
C LEU A 398 27.41 18.19 15.38
N PRO A 399 28.73 18.05 15.61
CA PRO A 399 29.69 19.06 15.15
C PRO A 399 29.61 19.33 13.65
N GLN A 400 29.46 18.27 12.84
CA GLN A 400 29.34 18.40 11.38
C GLN A 400 27.97 18.96 10.97
N ILE A 401 26.89 18.49 11.61
CA ILE A 401 25.52 18.96 11.35
C ILE A 401 25.39 20.44 11.72
N MET A 402 25.91 20.85 12.88
CA MET A 402 25.87 22.22 13.37
C MET A 402 26.73 23.15 12.52
N ASN A 403 27.90 22.70 12.06
CA ASN A 403 28.69 23.47 11.12
C ASN A 403 27.90 23.78 9.83
N LYS A 404 27.25 22.77 9.23
CA LYS A 404 26.38 22.97 8.07
C LYS A 404 25.18 23.86 8.41
N LEU A 405 24.53 23.65 9.55
CA LEU A 405 23.36 24.43 9.96
C LEU A 405 23.70 25.92 10.10
N ILE A 406 24.75 26.26 10.86
CA ILE A 406 25.14 27.65 11.12
C ILE A 406 25.61 28.34 9.84
N GLN A 407 26.33 27.66 8.96
CA GLN A 407 26.75 28.23 7.68
C GLN A 407 25.60 28.52 6.70
N ASN A 408 24.43 27.88 6.88
CA ASN A 408 23.26 28.08 6.02
C ASN A 408 22.07 28.77 6.73
N GLU A 409 22.15 29.04 8.04
CA GLU A 409 21.11 29.79 8.77
C GLU A 409 21.03 31.26 8.32
N GLY A 410 22.19 31.86 8.01
CA GLY A 410 22.30 33.22 7.51
C GLY A 410 23.76 33.65 7.36
N VAL A 411 24.01 34.62 6.48
CA VAL A 411 25.36 35.16 6.23
C VAL A 411 25.68 36.24 7.26
N MET A 412 26.62 36.00 8.17
CA MET A 412 27.14 37.04 9.09
C MET A 412 28.42 37.68 8.53
N LEU A 413 28.28 38.83 7.85
CA LEU A 413 29.42 39.57 7.28
C LEU A 413 30.37 40.13 8.36
N ALA A 414 29.91 40.26 9.60
CA ALA A 414 30.72 40.63 10.77
C ALA A 414 30.30 39.81 11.99
N LYS A 415 31.25 39.48 12.89
CA LYS A 415 30.95 38.84 14.17
C LYS A 415 30.16 39.82 15.05
N SER A 416 28.88 39.53 15.26
CA SER A 416 28.02 40.28 16.20
C SER A 416 27.69 39.38 17.39
N GLU A 417 28.12 39.76 18.58
CA GLU A 417 27.81 39.03 19.81
C GLU A 417 26.30 38.90 20.04
N ALA A 418 25.52 39.94 19.71
CA ALA A 418 24.07 39.92 19.85
C ALA A 418 23.42 38.85 18.96
N VAL A 419 23.88 38.68 17.72
CA VAL A 419 23.38 37.66 16.79
C VAL A 419 23.79 36.26 17.26
N VAL A 420 25.06 36.09 17.67
CA VAL A 420 25.56 34.82 18.22
C VAL A 420 24.76 34.41 19.46
N ASN A 421 24.49 35.34 20.38
CA ASN A 421 23.69 35.09 21.57
C ASN A 421 22.23 34.78 21.23
N ALA A 422 21.62 35.48 20.26
CA ALA A 422 20.26 35.17 19.83
C ALA A 422 20.13 33.76 19.22
N ILE A 423 21.12 33.31 18.43
CA ILE A 423 21.17 31.93 17.93
C ILE A 423 21.34 30.96 19.09
N ARG A 424 22.27 31.24 20.03
CA ARG A 424 22.49 30.42 21.22
C ARG A 424 21.19 30.26 21.99
N ASP A 425 20.58 31.35 22.43
CA ASP A 425 19.33 31.35 23.20
C ASP A 425 18.22 30.58 22.49
N LYS A 426 18.07 30.76 21.17
CA LYS A 426 17.05 30.04 20.39
C LYS A 426 17.31 28.53 20.34
N VAL A 427 18.55 28.11 20.06
CA VAL A 427 18.91 26.68 20.02
C VAL A 427 18.81 26.05 21.40
N SER A 428 19.26 26.75 22.44
CA SER A 428 19.18 26.32 23.83
C SER A 428 17.74 26.09 24.27
N THR A 429 16.88 27.08 24.02
CA THR A 429 15.45 27.06 24.37
C THR A 429 14.68 25.91 23.69
N HIS A 430 15.12 25.52 22.49
CA HIS A 430 14.43 24.52 21.66
C HIS A 430 15.28 23.27 21.36
N SER A 431 16.26 22.98 22.21
CA SER A 431 17.23 21.89 22.04
C SER A 431 16.56 20.53 21.80
N LYS A 432 15.50 20.22 22.56
CA LYS A 432 14.71 18.99 22.42
C LYS A 432 14.04 18.86 21.05
N GLN A 433 13.40 19.93 20.58
CA GLN A 433 12.75 19.99 19.26
C GLN A 433 13.79 19.80 18.16
N ILE A 434 14.90 20.55 18.22
CA ILE A 434 15.97 20.49 17.23
C ILE A 434 16.55 19.08 17.14
N MET A 435 16.88 18.46 18.27
CA MET A 435 17.40 17.09 18.30
C MET A 435 16.42 16.06 17.72
N MET A 436 15.12 16.18 18.01
CA MET A 436 14.12 15.29 17.43
C MET A 436 13.97 15.48 15.92
N ALA A 437 13.99 16.73 15.43
CA ALA A 437 13.91 17.03 14.01
C ALA A 437 15.13 16.48 13.24
N LEU A 438 16.34 16.74 13.75
CA LEU A 438 17.58 16.25 13.15
C LEU A 438 17.59 14.71 13.11
N THR A 439 17.22 14.07 14.21
CA THR A 439 17.13 12.61 14.29
C THR A 439 16.12 12.04 13.28
N TYR A 440 14.95 12.65 13.16
CA TYR A 440 13.90 12.19 12.24
C TYR A 440 14.30 12.37 10.77
N LEU A 441 14.88 13.53 10.42
CA LEU A 441 15.39 13.79 9.08
C LEU A 441 16.52 12.80 8.72
N ASN A 442 17.42 12.56 9.67
CA ASN A 442 18.51 11.58 9.52
C ASN A 442 17.99 10.15 9.31
N ARG A 443 16.87 9.77 9.95
CA ARG A 443 16.29 8.43 9.84
C ARG A 443 15.64 8.14 8.48
N TYR A 444 15.00 9.13 7.86
CA TYR A 444 14.04 8.90 6.76
C TYR A 444 14.31 9.65 5.45
N TYR A 445 15.31 10.54 5.39
CA TYR A 445 15.54 11.40 4.21
C TYR A 445 16.92 11.20 3.55
N GLY A 446 17.63 10.14 3.93
CA GLY A 446 18.87 9.66 3.30
C GLY A 446 18.62 8.94 1.97
N ILE A 447 17.82 9.51 1.08
CA ILE A 447 17.33 8.85 -0.13
C ILE A 447 18.32 9.04 -1.29
N ASN A 448 18.71 7.94 -1.93
CA ASN A 448 19.58 7.96 -3.09
C ASN A 448 18.78 8.09 -4.40
N PHE A 449 19.33 8.88 -5.33
CA PHE A 449 18.86 9.05 -6.70
C PHE A 449 20.07 8.92 -7.63
N GLY A 450 20.38 7.70 -8.05
CA GLY A 450 21.68 7.40 -8.66
C GLY A 450 22.81 7.75 -7.67
N ASP A 451 23.76 8.56 -8.11
CA ASP A 451 24.91 8.98 -7.29
C ASP A 451 24.61 10.17 -6.35
N TYR A 452 23.40 10.75 -6.40
CA TYR A 452 23.01 11.85 -5.53
C TYR A 452 22.28 11.34 -4.28
N ASN A 453 22.54 11.98 -3.14
CA ASN A 453 21.76 11.79 -1.91
C ASN A 453 21.10 13.11 -1.50
N VAL A 454 19.77 13.11 -1.35
CA VAL A 454 19.02 14.35 -1.10
C VAL A 454 18.97 14.79 0.35
N LYS A 455 19.61 14.07 1.28
CA LYS A 455 19.58 14.38 2.72
C LYS A 455 19.99 15.81 3.02
N ASP A 456 21.12 16.24 2.47
CA ASP A 456 21.66 17.58 2.72
C ASP A 456 20.76 18.67 2.13
N LEU A 457 20.13 18.44 0.98
CA LEU A 457 19.11 19.35 0.44
C LEU A 457 17.90 19.45 1.38
N MET A 458 17.41 18.30 1.84
CA MET A 458 16.25 18.23 2.74
C MET A 458 16.52 18.87 4.10
N MET A 459 17.77 18.85 4.58
CA MET A 459 18.15 19.41 5.88
C MET A 459 18.51 20.90 5.79
N PHE A 460 19.33 21.31 4.82
CA PHE A 460 20.03 22.60 4.83
C PHE A 460 19.68 23.54 3.67
N MET A 461 18.92 23.10 2.68
CA MET A 461 18.59 23.91 1.50
C MET A 461 17.11 23.78 1.11
N PRO A 462 16.16 24.16 1.99
CA PRO A 462 14.72 24.03 1.73
C PRO A 462 14.27 24.76 0.46
N GLU A 463 14.90 25.89 0.12
CA GLU A 463 14.63 26.69 -1.08
C GLU A 463 14.83 25.92 -2.39
N PHE A 464 15.64 24.84 -2.37
CA PHE A 464 15.75 23.92 -3.51
C PHE A 464 14.39 23.41 -3.95
N TYR A 465 13.49 23.14 -3.01
CA TYR A 465 12.14 22.70 -3.32
C TYR A 465 11.13 23.85 -3.28
N SER A 466 11.11 24.64 -2.21
CA SER A 466 10.09 25.69 -1.99
C SER A 466 10.26 26.95 -2.84
N GLY A 467 11.44 27.17 -3.44
CA GLY A 467 11.80 28.45 -4.06
C GLY A 467 11.89 29.62 -3.07
N GLN A 468 11.71 29.36 -1.77
CA GLN A 468 11.74 30.34 -0.68
C GLN A 468 12.66 29.81 0.43
N GLY A 469 13.64 30.63 0.82
CA GLY A 469 14.51 30.37 1.97
C GLY A 469 13.83 30.67 3.30
N GLY A 470 14.63 30.74 4.37
CA GLY A 470 14.19 31.09 5.72
C GLY A 470 15.08 30.49 6.79
N SER A 471 14.78 30.76 8.07
CA SER A 471 15.52 30.18 9.20
C SER A 471 15.41 28.65 9.19
N LEU A 472 16.56 27.99 9.12
CA LEU A 472 16.67 26.54 9.23
C LEU A 472 16.38 26.10 10.67
N ILE A 473 16.82 26.89 11.66
CA ILE A 473 16.53 26.63 13.07
C ILE A 473 15.02 26.65 13.33
N ASP A 474 14.29 27.67 12.86
CA ASP A 474 12.83 27.73 13.05
C ASP A 474 12.11 26.55 12.36
N ARG A 475 12.63 26.11 11.21
CA ARG A 475 12.14 24.91 10.53
C ARG A 475 12.38 23.65 11.36
N LEU A 476 13.56 23.47 11.95
CA LEU A 476 13.84 22.34 12.83
C LEU A 476 12.95 22.36 14.08
N ILE A 477 12.74 23.52 14.69
CA ILE A 477 11.82 23.68 15.82
C ILE A 477 10.40 23.24 15.44
N LYS A 478 9.90 23.67 14.28
CA LYS A 478 8.58 23.30 13.77
C LYS A 478 8.44 21.79 13.55
N LEU A 479 9.43 21.17 12.91
CA LEU A 479 9.43 19.72 12.65
C LEU A 479 9.48 18.92 13.96
N GLY A 480 10.35 19.34 14.88
CA GLY A 480 10.61 18.68 16.16
C GLY A 480 9.50 18.86 17.20
N SER A 481 8.61 19.83 17.01
CA SER A 481 7.41 20.03 17.83
C SER A 481 6.27 19.02 17.54
N SER A 482 6.54 18.02 16.71
CA SER A 482 5.59 16.97 16.35
C SER A 482 5.40 15.97 17.49
N SER A 483 4.17 15.48 17.66
CA SER A 483 3.86 14.47 18.67
C SER A 483 4.39 13.08 18.27
N GLU A 484 4.51 12.17 19.24
CA GLU A 484 4.87 10.75 19.02
C GLU A 484 4.04 10.13 17.89
N HIS A 485 2.72 10.37 17.90
CA HIS A 485 1.82 9.89 16.86
C HIS A 485 2.29 10.26 15.43
N HIS A 486 2.69 11.52 15.20
CA HIS A 486 3.10 11.99 13.86
C HIS A 486 4.53 11.59 13.50
N LEU A 487 5.40 11.38 14.51
CA LEU A 487 6.77 10.90 14.34
C LEU A 487 6.83 9.36 14.20
N SER A 488 5.72 8.66 14.34
CA SER A 488 5.67 7.21 14.16
C SER A 488 6.14 6.79 12.76
N GLY A 489 6.94 5.71 12.70
CA GLY A 489 7.36 5.08 11.45
C GLY A 489 6.20 4.66 10.54
N GLN A 490 5.02 4.42 11.12
CA GLN A 490 3.80 4.09 10.39
C GLN A 490 3.20 5.28 9.62
N ARG A 491 3.66 6.51 9.90
CA ARG A 491 3.09 7.77 9.39
C ARG A 491 4.13 8.65 8.70
N THR A 492 5.25 8.07 8.26
CA THR A 492 6.32 8.79 7.56
C THR A 492 5.83 9.55 6.32
N HIS A 493 4.96 8.93 5.51
CA HIS A 493 4.33 9.60 4.37
C HIS A 493 3.36 10.73 4.77
N GLU A 494 2.63 10.60 5.88
CA GLU A 494 1.75 11.66 6.39
C GLU A 494 2.57 12.83 6.95
N PHE A 495 3.66 12.54 7.68
CA PHE A 495 4.60 13.55 8.14
C PHE A 495 5.15 14.35 6.96
N PHE A 496 5.56 13.66 5.88
CA PHE A 496 6.00 14.32 4.67
C PHE A 496 4.92 15.27 4.11
N ASN A 497 3.72 14.73 3.89
CA ASN A 497 2.62 15.48 3.30
C ASN A 497 2.21 16.67 4.16
N ARG A 498 2.37 16.59 5.48
CA ARG A 498 2.05 17.69 6.41
C ARG A 498 3.09 18.80 6.38
N HIS A 499 4.38 18.46 6.30
CA HIS A 499 5.46 19.41 6.56
C HIS A 499 6.20 19.88 5.30
N PHE A 500 6.19 19.10 4.22
CA PHE A 500 6.96 19.40 3.01
C PHE A 500 6.11 19.65 1.77
N SER A 501 4.83 19.24 1.75
CA SER A 501 4.01 19.26 0.52
C SER A 501 3.87 20.64 -0.13
N GLN A 502 3.72 21.69 0.68
CA GLN A 502 3.60 23.06 0.21
C GLN A 502 4.88 23.54 -0.50
N GLY A 503 6.04 23.12 0.00
CA GLY A 503 7.33 23.49 -0.59
C GLY A 503 7.67 22.68 -1.82
N VAL A 504 7.38 21.39 -1.84
CA VAL A 504 7.74 20.51 -2.98
C VAL A 504 6.68 20.48 -4.09
N GLY A 505 5.56 21.20 -3.93
CA GLY A 505 4.44 21.22 -4.87
C GLY A 505 3.66 19.90 -4.96
N GLY A 506 3.71 19.04 -3.94
CA GLY A 506 3.11 17.71 -4.01
C GLY A 506 3.28 16.80 -2.78
N ASN A 507 2.74 15.59 -2.86
CA ASN A 507 2.90 14.54 -1.85
C ASN A 507 4.23 13.78 -1.98
N LEU A 508 4.49 12.83 -1.07
CA LEU A 508 5.71 12.01 -1.08
C LEU A 508 6.00 11.35 -2.45
N PHE A 509 4.99 10.84 -3.15
CA PHE A 509 5.18 10.17 -4.44
C PHE A 509 5.60 11.15 -5.54
N GLN A 510 4.98 12.33 -5.54
CA GLN A 510 5.36 13.40 -6.46
C GLN A 510 6.79 13.86 -6.19
N PHE A 511 7.18 14.00 -4.92
CA PHE A 511 8.55 14.31 -4.52
C PHE A 511 9.57 13.26 -4.98
N LEU A 512 9.29 11.97 -4.80
CA LEU A 512 10.19 10.90 -5.24
C LEU A 512 10.31 10.88 -6.78
N ASN A 513 9.18 10.99 -7.49
CA ASN A 513 9.19 11.00 -8.96
C ASN A 513 9.84 12.27 -9.54
N TYR A 514 9.67 13.41 -8.88
CA TYR A 514 10.33 14.66 -9.23
C TYR A 514 11.85 14.51 -9.15
N ASN A 515 12.37 14.04 -8.02
CA ASN A 515 13.81 13.83 -7.85
C ASN A 515 14.36 12.75 -8.78
N ARG A 516 13.60 11.69 -9.07
CA ARG A 516 13.98 10.72 -10.10
C ARG A 516 14.21 11.41 -11.45
N LYS A 517 13.23 12.20 -11.92
CA LYS A 517 13.33 12.91 -13.21
C LYS A 517 14.46 13.93 -13.23
N LEU A 518 14.66 14.62 -12.10
CA LEU A 518 15.64 15.69 -12.00
C LEU A 518 17.08 15.17 -11.88
N LEU A 519 17.30 14.12 -11.09
CA LEU A 519 18.63 13.68 -10.67
C LEU A 519 19.12 12.42 -11.38
N THR A 520 18.25 11.69 -12.07
CA THR A 520 18.60 10.39 -12.70
C THR A 520 18.12 10.30 -14.14
N ASN A 521 18.62 9.29 -14.85
CA ASN A 521 18.16 8.94 -16.20
C ASN A 521 17.15 7.77 -16.20
N PHE A 522 16.74 7.26 -15.04
CA PHE A 522 15.73 6.20 -14.98
C PHE A 522 14.43 6.72 -15.55
N SER A 523 13.77 5.99 -16.46
CA SER A 523 12.48 6.40 -17.03
C SER A 523 11.31 6.04 -16.11
N GLN A 524 11.42 4.94 -15.36
CA GLN A 524 10.37 4.39 -14.50
C GLN A 524 10.75 4.44 -13.01
N MET A 525 9.74 4.56 -12.15
CA MET A 525 9.94 4.57 -10.69
C MET A 525 10.45 3.23 -10.16
N ASN A 526 10.04 2.10 -10.73
CA ASN A 526 10.51 0.79 -10.28
C ASN A 526 12.01 0.58 -10.51
N ASP A 527 12.56 1.09 -11.62
CA ASP A 527 13.99 0.97 -11.91
C ASP A 527 14.81 1.82 -10.94
N TRP A 528 14.36 3.05 -10.67
CA TRP A 528 14.96 3.89 -9.65
C TRP A 528 14.86 3.25 -8.25
N PHE A 529 13.71 2.71 -7.86
CA PHE A 529 13.55 2.09 -6.54
C PHE A 529 14.47 0.87 -6.38
N ALA A 530 14.64 0.08 -7.44
CA ALA A 530 15.58 -1.04 -7.46
C ALA A 530 17.03 -0.56 -7.27
N ASP A 531 17.45 0.50 -7.95
CA ASP A 531 18.77 1.08 -7.78
C ASP A 531 18.96 1.72 -6.38
N ALA A 532 17.99 2.51 -5.92
CA ALA A 532 18.03 3.20 -4.63
C ALA A 532 18.09 2.25 -3.43
N THR A 533 17.68 0.99 -3.60
CA THR A 533 17.64 -0.02 -2.54
C THR A 533 18.58 -1.20 -2.77
N LYS A 534 19.39 -1.21 -3.83
CA LYS A 534 20.19 -2.37 -4.29
C LYS A 534 21.11 -2.98 -3.23
N ASP A 535 21.63 -2.15 -2.33
CA ASP A 535 22.57 -2.59 -1.30
C ASP A 535 21.88 -3.20 -0.07
N THR A 536 20.60 -2.90 0.14
CA THR A 536 19.85 -3.30 1.35
C THR A 536 18.69 -4.22 1.05
N ILE A 537 18.17 -4.22 -0.18
CA ILE A 537 17.01 -5.00 -0.59
C ILE A 537 17.32 -5.78 -1.86
N ARG A 538 17.13 -7.10 -1.77
CA ARG A 538 17.05 -7.96 -2.94
C ARG A 538 15.63 -8.01 -3.49
N LEU A 539 15.42 -7.43 -4.66
CA LEU A 539 14.13 -7.48 -5.35
C LEU A 539 14.02 -8.72 -6.24
N VAL A 540 12.94 -9.46 -6.06
CA VAL A 540 12.55 -10.62 -6.88
C VAL A 540 11.15 -10.36 -7.43
N GLU A 541 11.11 -9.66 -8.55
CA GLU A 541 9.88 -9.31 -9.27
C GLU A 541 9.59 -10.42 -10.28
N ARG A 542 8.34 -10.90 -10.32
CA ARG A 542 7.91 -11.97 -11.21
C ARG A 542 6.65 -11.58 -11.97
N GLN A 543 6.84 -11.21 -13.24
CA GLN A 543 5.76 -11.08 -14.20
C GLN A 543 5.12 -12.45 -14.44
N SER A 544 3.80 -12.49 -14.64
CA SER A 544 3.10 -13.69 -15.09
C SER A 544 3.66 -14.21 -16.41
N LEU A 545 3.66 -15.54 -16.61
CA LEU A 545 3.95 -16.17 -17.90
C LEU A 545 2.73 -16.18 -18.85
N LEU A 546 1.54 -15.82 -18.35
CA LEU A 546 0.31 -15.82 -19.13
C LEU A 546 0.17 -14.54 -19.93
N LYS A 547 0.07 -14.69 -21.25
CA LYS A 547 -0.07 -13.57 -22.19
C LYS A 547 -1.29 -12.69 -21.87
N GLU A 548 -2.42 -13.29 -21.47
CA GLU A 548 -3.62 -12.55 -21.05
C GLU A 548 -3.37 -11.58 -19.89
N ILE A 549 -2.54 -11.96 -18.91
CA ILE A 549 -2.22 -11.10 -17.76
C ILE A 549 -1.22 -10.01 -18.17
N GLN A 550 -0.26 -10.36 -19.03
CA GLN A 550 0.71 -9.41 -19.57
C GLN A 550 0.03 -8.32 -20.42
N ASP A 551 -0.93 -8.69 -21.26
CA ASP A 551 -1.66 -7.76 -22.13
C ASP A 551 -2.58 -6.82 -21.33
N LYS A 552 -3.04 -7.26 -20.16
CA LYS A 552 -3.74 -6.41 -19.17
C LYS A 552 -2.81 -5.46 -18.41
N GLN A 553 -1.49 -5.53 -18.66
CA GLN A 553 -0.47 -4.73 -17.97
C GLN A 553 -0.59 -4.80 -16.44
N ALA A 554 -0.90 -6.00 -15.91
CA ALA A 554 -1.04 -6.19 -14.48
C ALA A 554 0.25 -5.77 -13.75
N LYS A 555 0.12 -4.88 -12.76
CA LYS A 555 1.23 -4.45 -11.91
C LYS A 555 1.84 -5.67 -11.22
N TYR A 556 3.17 -5.80 -11.25
CA TYR A 556 3.88 -6.89 -10.56
C TYR A 556 5.18 -6.43 -9.89
N ARG A 557 5.65 -5.23 -10.23
CA ARG A 557 6.90 -4.68 -9.71
C ARG A 557 6.71 -4.11 -8.31
N ALA A 558 7.77 -4.11 -7.51
CA ALA A 558 7.70 -3.84 -6.09
C ALA A 558 7.21 -2.41 -5.80
N TYR A 559 7.74 -1.40 -6.49
CA TYR A 559 7.34 -0.01 -6.25
C TYR A 559 5.89 0.26 -6.69
N ASP A 560 5.46 -0.29 -7.82
CA ASP A 560 4.06 -0.20 -8.26
C ASP A 560 3.11 -0.77 -7.20
N ASN A 561 3.44 -1.93 -6.62
CA ASN A 561 2.65 -2.52 -5.55
C ASN A 561 2.73 -1.70 -4.26
N LEU A 562 3.90 -1.15 -3.91
CA LEU A 562 4.09 -0.27 -2.75
C LEU A 562 3.35 1.08 -2.90
N SER A 563 3.00 1.48 -4.13
CA SER A 563 2.29 2.73 -4.41
C SER A 563 0.81 2.72 -4.00
N HIS A 564 0.25 1.56 -3.65
CA HIS A 564 -1.08 1.46 -3.08
C HIS A 564 -1.09 1.97 -1.62
N SER A 565 -2.14 2.70 -1.21
CA SER A 565 -2.25 3.44 0.06
C SER A 565 -1.85 2.65 1.32
N TYR A 566 -2.27 1.39 1.40
CA TYR A 566 -1.90 0.46 2.48
C TYR A 566 -0.37 0.35 2.72
N TYR A 567 0.43 0.45 1.65
CA TYR A 567 1.87 0.25 1.66
C TYR A 567 2.69 1.52 1.79
N HIS A 568 2.08 2.71 1.72
CA HIS A 568 2.78 4.01 1.74
C HIS A 568 3.73 4.15 2.94
N LYS A 569 3.32 3.64 4.10
CA LYS A 569 4.11 3.63 5.34
C LYS A 569 5.44 2.87 5.25
N MET A 570 5.63 2.05 4.23
CA MET A 570 6.81 1.20 4.07
C MET A 570 7.90 1.83 3.22
N ILE A 571 7.56 2.81 2.37
CA ILE A 571 8.47 3.34 1.35
C ILE A 571 9.69 4.02 1.97
N LEU A 572 9.48 5.00 2.87
CA LEU A 572 10.60 5.71 3.49
C LEU A 572 11.45 4.80 4.40
N PRO A 573 10.88 3.91 5.23
CA PRO A 573 11.67 2.90 5.94
C PRO A 573 12.53 2.01 5.02
N LEU A 574 11.99 1.52 3.90
CA LEU A 574 12.73 0.67 2.95
C LEU A 574 13.85 1.43 2.22
N LEU A 575 13.62 2.70 1.87
CA LEU A 575 14.65 3.56 1.24
C LEU A 575 15.80 3.94 2.18
N ASN A 576 15.64 3.73 3.50
CA ASN A 576 16.60 4.17 4.52
C ASN A 576 17.00 3.03 5.47
N LEU A 577 17.07 1.79 4.98
CA LEU A 577 17.67 0.70 5.75
C LEU A 577 19.18 0.96 5.89
N ARG A 578 19.76 0.68 7.06
CA ARG A 578 21.20 0.86 7.33
C ARG A 578 21.86 -0.50 7.46
N GLU A 579 21.45 -1.27 8.47
CA GLU A 579 22.01 -2.58 8.76
C GLU A 579 21.14 -3.74 8.24
N ALA A 580 19.83 -3.52 8.13
CA ALA A 580 18.93 -4.57 7.69
C ALA A 580 19.18 -4.95 6.22
N LYS A 581 19.37 -6.25 5.97
CA LYS A 581 19.36 -6.85 4.63
C LYS A 581 18.05 -7.60 4.43
N MET A 582 17.26 -7.12 3.49
CA MET A 582 15.89 -7.58 3.22
C MET A 582 15.80 -8.16 1.81
N PHE A 583 14.73 -8.88 1.55
CA PHE A 583 14.31 -9.20 0.20
C PHE A 583 12.81 -8.97 0.06
N LEU A 584 12.39 -8.56 -1.14
CA LEU A 584 10.99 -8.44 -1.51
C LEU A 584 10.70 -9.37 -2.67
N ILE A 585 9.68 -10.22 -2.54
CA ILE A 585 9.17 -11.04 -3.66
C ILE A 585 7.83 -10.48 -4.10
N SER A 586 7.76 -9.97 -5.33
CA SER A 586 6.59 -9.25 -5.85
C SER A 586 6.00 -9.96 -7.07
N THR A 587 4.69 -10.15 -7.05
CA THR A 587 3.88 -10.67 -8.17
C THR A 587 2.67 -9.78 -8.40
N TYR A 588 1.80 -10.15 -9.35
CA TYR A 588 0.54 -9.44 -9.61
C TYR A 588 -0.56 -9.63 -8.56
N SER A 589 -0.31 -10.46 -7.55
CA SER A 589 -1.28 -10.83 -6.53
C SER A 589 -0.72 -10.73 -5.11
N THR A 590 0.61 -10.82 -4.95
CA THR A 590 1.25 -10.87 -3.62
C THR A 590 2.53 -10.04 -3.53
N LEU A 591 2.82 -9.54 -2.32
CA LEU A 591 4.08 -8.87 -1.98
C LEU A 591 4.65 -9.44 -0.68
N THR A 592 5.80 -10.10 -0.75
CA THR A 592 6.43 -10.72 0.42
C THR A 592 7.55 -9.87 0.94
N PHE A 593 7.59 -9.68 2.27
CA PHE A 593 8.68 -9.02 2.97
C PHE A 593 9.42 -10.07 3.80
N GLY A 594 10.71 -10.25 3.51
CA GLY A 594 11.55 -11.15 4.29
C GLY A 594 12.95 -10.60 4.56
N SER A 595 13.62 -11.21 5.53
CA SER A 595 14.94 -10.83 6.01
C SER A 595 15.98 -11.89 5.62
N GLU A 596 17.13 -11.44 5.15
CA GLU A 596 18.28 -12.33 4.91
C GLU A 596 18.84 -12.89 6.22
N ALA A 597 18.70 -12.15 7.34
CA ALA A 597 19.25 -12.50 8.65
C ALA A 597 18.39 -13.46 9.49
N LYS A 598 17.22 -13.91 8.99
CA LYS A 598 16.33 -14.81 9.75
C LYS A 598 16.88 -16.24 9.84
N ARG A 599 17.72 -16.65 8.89
CA ARG A 599 18.08 -18.05 8.60
C ARG A 599 19.59 -18.25 8.68
N ASN A 600 20.00 -19.51 8.85
CA ASN A 600 21.39 -19.93 8.76
C ASN A 600 21.65 -20.62 7.41
N LEU A 601 21.69 -19.83 6.33
CA LEU A 601 22.01 -20.28 4.98
C LEU A 601 23.21 -19.49 4.46
N SER A 602 24.01 -20.09 3.58
CA SER A 602 25.03 -19.31 2.86
C SER A 602 24.34 -18.29 1.95
N THR A 603 25.02 -17.19 1.63
CA THR A 603 24.49 -16.14 0.74
C THR A 603 24.02 -16.71 -0.60
N GLU A 604 24.80 -17.61 -1.20
CA GLU A 604 24.44 -18.25 -2.47
C GLU A 604 23.17 -19.10 -2.36
N GLN A 605 23.07 -19.93 -1.32
CA GLN A 605 21.89 -20.77 -1.06
C GLN A 605 20.64 -19.91 -0.85
N LEU A 606 20.77 -18.83 -0.07
CA LEU A 606 19.70 -17.89 0.20
C LEU A 606 19.21 -17.23 -1.09
N ILE A 607 20.12 -16.69 -1.91
CA ILE A 607 19.77 -16.07 -3.21
C ILE A 607 19.02 -17.05 -4.10
N LYS A 608 19.50 -18.30 -4.18
CA LYS A 608 18.87 -19.35 -4.98
C LYS A 608 17.46 -19.66 -4.49
N GLU A 609 17.26 -19.79 -3.17
CA GLU A 609 15.93 -20.10 -2.62
C GLU A 609 14.96 -18.92 -2.68
N ILE A 610 15.41 -17.66 -2.54
CA ILE A 610 14.55 -16.48 -2.76
C ILE A 610 14.07 -16.44 -4.21
N ASN A 611 14.96 -16.64 -5.18
CA ASN A 611 14.59 -16.66 -6.60
C ASN A 611 13.59 -17.78 -6.93
N LYS A 612 13.86 -19.00 -6.46
CA LYS A 612 12.93 -20.12 -6.61
C LYS A 612 11.59 -19.84 -5.94
N SER A 613 11.57 -19.18 -4.78
CA SER A 613 10.31 -18.82 -4.13
C SER A 613 9.49 -17.84 -4.98
N GLY A 614 10.16 -16.88 -5.65
CA GLY A 614 9.51 -16.03 -6.65
C GLY A 614 8.87 -16.85 -7.77
N ASP A 615 9.61 -17.78 -8.36
CA ASP A 615 9.09 -18.63 -9.45
C ASP A 615 7.93 -19.50 -8.98
N ARG A 616 8.06 -20.12 -7.81
CA ARG A 616 7.01 -20.95 -7.20
C ARG A 616 5.70 -20.16 -6.98
N LYS A 617 5.80 -18.91 -6.51
CA LYS A 617 4.63 -18.03 -6.30
C LYS A 617 3.98 -17.63 -7.62
N ARG A 618 4.77 -17.24 -8.62
CA ARG A 618 4.24 -16.95 -9.96
C ARG A 618 3.53 -18.18 -10.55
N ASP A 619 4.20 -19.33 -10.52
CA ASP A 619 3.69 -20.56 -11.13
C ASP A 619 2.38 -21.03 -10.46
N PHE A 620 2.26 -20.89 -9.14
CA PHE A 620 1.00 -21.10 -8.40
C PHE A 620 -0.14 -20.19 -8.86
N LEU A 621 0.15 -18.89 -8.95
CA LEU A 621 -0.86 -17.90 -9.32
C LEU A 621 -1.30 -18.07 -10.78
N ASP A 622 -0.37 -18.34 -11.69
CA ASP A 622 -0.65 -18.59 -13.12
C ASP A 622 -1.43 -19.89 -13.30
N ALA A 623 -1.09 -20.96 -12.58
CA ALA A 623 -1.84 -22.22 -12.60
C ALA A 623 -3.29 -22.00 -12.14
N TRP A 624 -3.49 -21.28 -11.04
CA TRP A 624 -4.84 -20.94 -10.57
C TRP A 624 -5.59 -20.02 -11.52
N TYR A 625 -4.92 -19.07 -12.17
CA TYR A 625 -5.57 -18.21 -13.16
C TYR A 625 -6.04 -19.00 -14.39
N THR A 626 -5.29 -20.04 -14.75
CA THR A 626 -5.63 -20.96 -15.86
C THR A 626 -6.78 -21.90 -15.48
N LEU A 627 -6.80 -22.37 -14.23
CA LEU A 627 -7.80 -23.31 -13.72
C LEU A 627 -9.14 -22.63 -13.37
N ALA A 628 -9.10 -21.48 -12.71
CA ALA A 628 -10.28 -20.83 -12.12
C ALA A 628 -11.31 -20.40 -13.17
N ASN A 629 -12.57 -20.30 -12.72
CA ASN A 629 -13.69 -19.85 -13.55
C ASN A 629 -13.44 -18.47 -14.17
N LYS A 630 -14.00 -18.25 -15.37
CA LYS A 630 -13.84 -17.00 -16.12
C LYS A 630 -14.28 -15.77 -15.33
N GLU A 631 -15.33 -15.91 -14.52
CA GLU A 631 -15.94 -14.85 -13.71
C GLU A 631 -15.09 -14.46 -12.50
N THR A 632 -14.23 -15.35 -12.01
CA THR A 632 -13.47 -15.13 -10.76
C THR A 632 -11.97 -15.01 -10.95
N LYS A 633 -11.39 -15.57 -12.03
CA LYS A 633 -9.93 -15.57 -12.24
C LYS A 633 -9.30 -14.18 -12.19
N ASN A 634 -9.99 -13.16 -12.70
CA ASN A 634 -9.49 -11.77 -12.69
C ASN A 634 -9.32 -11.19 -11.27
N ARG A 635 -9.98 -11.76 -10.24
CA ARG A 635 -9.82 -11.34 -8.84
C ARG A 635 -8.44 -11.70 -8.26
N LEU A 636 -7.66 -12.54 -8.95
CA LEU A 636 -6.24 -12.80 -8.63
C LEU A 636 -5.35 -11.61 -9.00
N ILE A 637 -5.72 -10.82 -10.01
CA ILE A 637 -5.05 -9.57 -10.36
C ILE A 637 -5.52 -8.51 -9.36
N LYS A 638 -4.66 -8.18 -8.40
CA LYS A 638 -5.02 -7.34 -7.26
C LYS A 638 -4.50 -5.92 -7.46
N ASP A 639 -5.35 -4.93 -7.16
CA ASP A 639 -4.88 -3.56 -6.94
C ASP A 639 -4.12 -3.45 -5.60
N ARG A 640 -4.68 -4.02 -4.54
CA ARG A 640 -3.97 -4.29 -3.27
C ARG A 640 -3.52 -5.75 -3.22
N VAL A 641 -2.28 -6.01 -3.63
CA VAL A 641 -1.67 -7.34 -3.48
C VAL A 641 -1.69 -7.80 -2.02
N THR A 642 -1.76 -9.11 -1.79
CA THR A 642 -1.76 -9.73 -0.45
C THR A 642 -0.33 -9.72 0.12
N PRO A 643 -0.07 -9.04 1.25
CA PRO A 643 1.24 -9.06 1.85
C PRO A 643 1.51 -10.38 2.57
N THR A 644 2.74 -10.87 2.46
CA THR A 644 3.25 -11.99 3.25
C THR A 644 4.39 -11.50 4.13
N TRP A 645 4.27 -11.68 5.45
CA TRP A 645 5.26 -11.25 6.42
C TRP A 645 5.96 -12.43 7.08
N GLU A 646 7.25 -12.27 7.34
CA GLU A 646 7.98 -13.16 8.25
C GLU A 646 7.74 -12.78 9.71
N GLY A 647 7.57 -13.81 10.55
CA GLY A 647 7.51 -13.67 11.99
C GLY A 647 8.88 -13.52 12.66
N PHE A 648 8.84 -13.35 13.98
CA PHE A 648 9.95 -12.87 14.79
C PHE A 648 10.76 -13.98 15.47
N GLY A 649 10.48 -15.25 15.17
CA GLY A 649 11.36 -16.36 15.54
C GLY A 649 12.59 -16.40 14.63
N VAL A 650 13.77 -16.06 15.17
CA VAL A 650 15.02 -16.00 14.42
C VAL A 650 15.93 -17.16 14.81
N HIS A 651 16.49 -17.85 13.80
CA HIS A 651 17.35 -19.01 14.02
C HIS A 651 18.55 -18.65 14.91
N GLY A 652 18.79 -19.42 15.97
CA GLY A 652 19.88 -19.20 16.92
C GLY A 652 19.72 -17.96 17.84
N ARG A 653 18.63 -17.20 17.72
CA ARG A 653 18.36 -15.98 18.53
C ARG A 653 17.06 -16.04 19.32
N GLY A 654 16.14 -16.93 18.96
CA GLY A 654 14.83 -17.03 19.62
C GLY A 654 13.87 -15.94 19.13
N TRP A 655 12.86 -15.62 19.95
CA TRP A 655 11.84 -14.64 19.60
C TRP A 655 12.36 -13.21 19.82
N ILE A 656 12.27 -12.38 18.78
CA ILE A 656 12.58 -10.96 18.86
C ILE A 656 11.39 -10.21 19.49
N ASN A 657 11.65 -9.37 20.48
CA ASN A 657 10.61 -8.65 21.21
C ASN A 657 10.08 -7.41 20.46
N GLN A 658 9.08 -6.75 21.04
CA GLN A 658 8.42 -5.57 20.46
C GLN A 658 9.35 -4.38 20.22
N PHE A 659 10.50 -4.32 20.89
CA PHE A 659 11.52 -3.28 20.73
C PHE A 659 12.68 -3.73 19.82
N GLY A 660 12.58 -4.92 19.21
CA GLY A 660 13.52 -5.41 18.21
C GLY A 660 14.80 -6.03 18.79
N TYR A 661 14.75 -6.57 20.02
CA TYR A 661 15.88 -7.26 20.64
C TYR A 661 15.57 -8.74 20.88
N ASP A 662 16.61 -9.57 20.81
CA ASP A 662 16.53 -10.96 21.26
C ASP A 662 16.64 -11.08 22.79
N ASN A 663 16.52 -12.31 23.30
CA ASN A 663 16.61 -12.60 24.74
C ASN A 663 17.99 -12.34 25.36
N LYS A 664 19.02 -12.08 24.54
CA LYS A 664 20.38 -11.69 24.98
C LYS A 664 20.61 -10.17 24.87
N GLY A 665 19.57 -9.39 24.58
CA GLY A 665 19.66 -7.93 24.43
C GLY A 665 20.34 -7.48 23.12
N ARG A 666 20.55 -8.38 22.15
CA ARG A 666 21.17 -8.01 20.87
C ARG A 666 20.09 -7.49 19.92
N ALA A 667 20.36 -6.37 19.25
CA ALA A 667 19.48 -5.78 18.27
C ALA A 667 19.26 -6.70 17.05
N TYR A 668 18.04 -6.75 16.53
CA TYR A 668 17.72 -7.38 15.26
C TYR A 668 17.29 -6.30 14.27
N ALA A 669 18.23 -5.87 13.42
CA ALA A 669 18.06 -4.73 12.51
C ALA A 669 16.76 -4.79 11.67
N PRO A 670 16.32 -5.93 11.09
CA PRO A 670 15.05 -5.99 10.36
C PRO A 670 13.83 -5.58 11.19
N ALA A 671 13.79 -5.90 12.49
CA ALA A 671 12.70 -5.47 13.36
C ALA A 671 12.80 -3.97 13.69
N ARG A 672 14.01 -3.50 14.00
CA ARG A 672 14.26 -2.12 14.43
C ARG A 672 14.25 -1.09 13.30
N GLU A 673 14.51 -1.51 12.07
CA GLU A 673 14.53 -0.64 10.90
C GLU A 673 13.28 -0.74 10.04
N PHE A 674 12.55 -1.86 10.09
CA PHE A 674 11.41 -2.08 9.21
C PHE A 674 10.16 -2.67 9.91
N TYR A 675 10.17 -3.96 10.30
CA TYR A 675 8.94 -4.65 10.68
C TYR A 675 8.20 -3.98 11.84
N ASN A 676 8.89 -3.64 12.92
CA ASN A 676 8.23 -3.02 14.08
C ASN A 676 7.96 -1.53 13.81
N VAL A 677 8.83 -0.87 13.03
CA VAL A 677 8.69 0.54 12.58
C VAL A 677 7.36 0.75 11.82
N VAL A 678 7.00 -0.19 10.95
CA VAL A 678 5.75 -0.16 10.17
C VAL A 678 4.56 -0.84 10.87
N GLY A 679 4.72 -1.17 12.16
CA GLY A 679 3.66 -1.71 13.01
C GLY A 679 3.25 -3.14 12.69
N GLN A 680 4.18 -3.98 12.22
CA GLN A 680 3.94 -5.40 11.93
C GLN A 680 4.36 -6.33 13.07
N TYR A 681 4.78 -5.80 14.21
CA TYR A 681 5.09 -6.62 15.37
C TYR A 681 3.86 -7.30 15.96
N TYR A 682 4.00 -8.57 16.32
CA TYR A 682 3.08 -9.32 17.14
C TYR A 682 3.86 -10.29 18.04
N GLY A 683 3.27 -10.72 19.16
CA GLY A 683 3.86 -11.71 20.06
C GLY A 683 3.72 -13.15 19.55
N ASN A 684 4.50 -14.08 20.10
CA ASN A 684 4.34 -15.49 19.76
C ASN A 684 2.95 -15.98 20.18
N ASN A 685 2.17 -16.45 19.22
CA ASN A 685 0.80 -16.93 19.39
C ASN A 685 0.69 -18.46 19.24
N GLY A 686 1.82 -19.17 19.16
CA GLY A 686 1.87 -20.64 19.13
C GLY A 686 1.51 -21.29 17.80
N VAL A 687 1.15 -20.53 16.75
CA VAL A 687 0.83 -21.09 15.43
C VAL A 687 2.05 -21.06 14.50
N GLY A 688 2.03 -21.90 13.46
CA GLY A 688 3.09 -21.95 12.44
C GLY A 688 3.05 -20.76 11.48
N ALA A 689 1.90 -20.59 10.83
CA ALA A 689 1.52 -19.47 9.98
C ALA A 689 0.01 -19.23 10.11
N TYR A 690 -0.48 -18.08 9.63
CA TYR A 690 -1.91 -17.83 9.49
C TYR A 690 -2.22 -16.78 8.42
N ALA A 691 -3.44 -16.81 7.91
CA ALA A 691 -4.06 -15.82 7.05
C ALA A 691 -5.35 -15.25 7.68
N ASN A 692 -5.75 -14.05 7.25
CA ASN A 692 -6.97 -13.39 7.75
C ASN A 692 -7.91 -12.90 6.62
N GLY A 693 -7.73 -13.40 5.40
CA GLY A 693 -8.42 -12.92 4.20
C GLY A 693 -7.71 -11.77 3.48
N THR A 694 -6.75 -11.11 4.13
CA THR A 694 -6.09 -9.91 3.57
C THR A 694 -4.57 -9.93 3.60
N LEU A 695 -3.96 -10.73 4.47
CA LEU A 695 -2.51 -10.91 4.62
C LEU A 695 -2.16 -12.35 5.01
N ILE A 696 -0.86 -12.67 4.99
CA ILE A 696 -0.29 -13.92 5.50
C ILE A 696 0.85 -13.59 6.46
N ASN A 697 0.90 -14.25 7.60
CA ASN A 697 1.99 -14.14 8.59
C ASN A 697 2.64 -15.51 8.83
N PHE A 698 3.95 -15.61 8.59
CA PHE A 698 4.77 -16.79 8.89
C PHE A 698 5.37 -16.68 10.29
N VAL A 699 4.57 -16.99 11.32
CA VAL A 699 4.90 -16.83 12.74
C VAL A 699 6.16 -17.61 13.15
N ALA A 700 6.06 -18.94 13.21
CA ALA A 700 7.13 -19.83 13.64
C ALA A 700 7.80 -20.52 12.44
N TYR A 701 7.05 -20.71 11.36
CA TYR A 701 7.57 -21.36 10.16
C TYR A 701 8.39 -20.42 9.29
N ASP A 702 9.34 -21.02 8.59
CA ASP A 702 10.03 -20.39 7.49
C ASP A 702 9.19 -20.55 6.22
N TYR A 703 9.09 -19.49 5.42
CA TYR A 703 8.37 -19.54 4.14
C TYR A 703 9.26 -19.96 2.96
N LEU A 704 10.60 -19.91 3.09
CA LEU A 704 11.51 -20.37 2.04
C LEU A 704 11.56 -21.91 2.00
N GLY A 705 11.96 -22.45 0.84
CA GLY A 705 11.96 -23.89 0.57
C GLY A 705 10.58 -24.44 0.17
N GLU A 706 10.52 -25.73 -0.17
CA GLU A 706 9.27 -26.36 -0.63
C GLU A 706 8.21 -26.46 0.47
N GLY A 707 8.61 -26.79 1.70
CA GLY A 707 7.70 -26.87 2.85
C GLY A 707 7.09 -25.51 3.18
N GLY A 708 7.91 -24.46 3.24
CA GLY A 708 7.45 -23.09 3.44
C GLY A 708 6.52 -22.60 2.33
N HIS A 709 6.80 -22.96 1.08
CA HIS A 709 5.89 -22.67 -0.05
C HIS A 709 4.57 -23.45 0.04
N SER A 710 4.60 -24.72 0.44
CA SER A 710 3.38 -25.51 0.67
C SER A 710 2.49 -24.85 1.73
N VAL A 711 3.06 -24.44 2.87
CA VAL A 711 2.34 -23.64 3.88
C VAL A 711 1.84 -22.32 3.29
N TRP A 712 2.61 -21.64 2.44
CA TRP A 712 2.14 -20.42 1.78
C TRP A 712 0.91 -20.69 0.90
N THR A 713 0.86 -21.81 0.17
CA THR A 713 -0.34 -22.19 -0.61
C THR A 713 -1.54 -22.56 0.26
N HIS A 714 -1.30 -23.12 1.45
CA HIS A 714 -2.33 -23.33 2.46
C HIS A 714 -2.95 -21.99 2.89
N GLU A 715 -2.12 -21.03 3.28
CA GLU A 715 -2.58 -19.70 3.70
C GLU A 715 -3.21 -18.89 2.55
N MET A 716 -2.72 -19.08 1.32
CA MET A 716 -3.35 -18.51 0.13
C MET A 716 -4.72 -19.13 -0.14
N THR A 717 -4.93 -20.41 0.16
CA THR A 717 -6.26 -21.03 0.08
C THR A 717 -7.23 -20.29 1.00
N HIS A 718 -6.86 -20.03 2.25
CA HIS A 718 -7.70 -19.26 3.18
C HIS A 718 -8.05 -17.85 2.68
N ASN A 719 -7.15 -17.21 1.92
CA ASN A 719 -7.38 -15.88 1.36
C ASN A 719 -8.22 -15.88 0.07
N TYR A 720 -8.23 -16.98 -0.69
CA TYR A 720 -8.76 -16.99 -2.06
C TYR A 720 -9.83 -18.05 -2.33
N ASP A 721 -10.09 -18.98 -1.42
CA ASP A 721 -11.02 -20.08 -1.67
C ASP A 721 -12.44 -19.58 -2.04
N GLY A 722 -13.08 -18.81 -1.18
CA GLY A 722 -14.42 -18.31 -1.41
C GLY A 722 -14.50 -17.28 -2.54
N ALA A 723 -13.41 -16.57 -2.81
CA ALA A 723 -13.38 -15.49 -3.80
C ALA A 723 -13.03 -15.97 -5.21
N VAL A 724 -12.19 -17.00 -5.34
CA VAL A 724 -11.63 -17.47 -6.62
C VAL A 724 -11.75 -18.97 -6.77
N PHE A 725 -11.13 -19.75 -5.87
CA PHE A 725 -10.93 -21.20 -6.09
C PHE A 725 -12.23 -22.02 -6.02
N LEU A 726 -13.28 -21.49 -5.39
CA LEU A 726 -14.60 -22.10 -5.32
C LEU A 726 -15.60 -21.46 -6.30
N GLY A 727 -15.12 -20.72 -7.31
CA GLY A 727 -15.98 -20.14 -8.35
C GLY A 727 -16.84 -18.94 -7.92
N GLY A 728 -16.73 -18.47 -6.68
CA GLY A 728 -17.41 -17.26 -6.19
C GLY A 728 -18.59 -17.44 -5.21
N PRO A 729 -19.36 -18.55 -5.21
CA PRO A 729 -20.42 -18.81 -4.22
C PRO A 729 -19.97 -18.92 -2.75
N GLY A 730 -18.67 -18.98 -2.49
CA GLY A 730 -18.12 -19.19 -1.15
C GLY A 730 -18.07 -20.66 -0.73
N ARG A 731 -17.53 -20.91 0.48
CA ARG A 731 -17.40 -22.24 1.09
C ARG A 731 -18.75 -22.92 1.27
N ARG A 732 -18.81 -24.22 1.01
CA ARG A 732 -19.98 -25.07 1.27
C ARG A 732 -20.37 -24.98 2.75
N SER A 733 -21.65 -24.78 2.99
CA SER A 733 -22.22 -24.69 4.34
C SER A 733 -21.86 -25.92 5.17
N GLY A 734 -21.44 -25.71 6.42
CA GLY A 734 -21.00 -26.78 7.31
C GLY A 734 -19.55 -27.25 7.10
N VAL A 735 -18.83 -26.74 6.10
CA VAL A 735 -17.42 -27.06 5.84
C VAL A 735 -16.52 -25.95 6.37
N GLY A 736 -15.62 -26.30 7.28
CA GLY A 736 -14.62 -25.40 7.85
C GLY A 736 -13.53 -24.98 6.85
N ALA A 737 -12.86 -23.86 7.11
CA ALA A 737 -11.78 -23.33 6.27
C ALA A 737 -10.64 -24.33 6.06
N GLU A 738 -10.26 -25.05 7.12
CA GLU A 738 -9.12 -25.98 7.10
C GLU A 738 -9.35 -27.20 6.23
N ALA A 739 -10.61 -27.55 5.97
CA ALA A 739 -10.94 -28.65 5.08
C ALA A 739 -10.59 -28.33 3.62
N TYR A 740 -10.55 -27.04 3.23
CA TYR A 740 -10.18 -26.60 1.88
C TYR A 740 -8.66 -26.52 1.68
N ALA A 741 -7.90 -26.24 2.74
CA ALA A 741 -6.47 -26.04 2.64
C ALA A 741 -5.70 -27.37 2.74
N GLN A 742 -5.40 -27.84 3.96
CA GLN A 742 -4.58 -29.04 4.17
C GLN A 742 -5.22 -30.29 3.54
N GLY A 743 -4.50 -30.96 2.64
CA GLY A 743 -4.97 -32.19 1.98
C GLY A 743 -6.04 -31.99 0.89
N MET A 744 -6.22 -30.74 0.43
CA MET A 744 -7.12 -30.41 -0.69
C MET A 744 -6.46 -29.40 -1.64
N LEU A 745 -6.52 -28.09 -1.36
CA LEU A 745 -5.97 -27.04 -2.25
C LEU A 745 -4.54 -26.61 -1.91
N GLN A 746 -4.00 -27.03 -0.77
CA GLN A 746 -2.58 -26.90 -0.48
C GLN A 746 -1.75 -27.77 -1.42
N VAL A 747 -0.72 -27.18 -2.03
CA VAL A 747 0.18 -27.91 -2.93
C VAL A 747 1.06 -28.85 -2.12
N PRO A 748 1.05 -30.18 -2.37
CA PRO A 748 1.89 -31.13 -1.67
C PRO A 748 3.38 -30.90 -1.98
N ALA A 749 4.21 -30.78 -0.94
CA ALA A 749 5.67 -30.72 -1.03
C ALA A 749 6.28 -32.00 -0.48
N LYS A 750 7.49 -32.37 -0.91
CA LYS A 750 8.17 -33.59 -0.40
C LYS A 750 8.29 -33.59 1.13
N SER A 751 8.40 -32.41 1.75
CA SER A 751 8.47 -32.21 3.19
C SER A 751 7.10 -32.01 3.88
N ALA A 752 6.00 -31.91 3.12
CA ALA A 752 4.67 -31.63 3.66
C ALA A 752 3.56 -32.14 2.71
N GLY A 753 2.88 -33.21 3.09
CA GLY A 753 1.70 -33.73 2.39
C GLY A 753 1.97 -34.59 1.13
N TYR A 754 3.22 -34.80 0.71
CA TYR A 754 3.52 -35.71 -0.41
C TYR A 754 3.05 -37.13 -0.11
N GLY A 755 2.34 -37.75 -1.05
CA GLY A 755 1.72 -39.06 -0.88
C GLY A 755 0.23 -39.00 -0.57
N SER A 756 -0.37 -37.80 -0.47
CA SER A 756 -1.82 -37.66 -0.37
C SER A 756 -2.48 -37.43 -1.73
N LEU A 757 -3.80 -37.50 -1.80
CA LEU A 757 -4.55 -36.82 -2.86
C LEU A 757 -4.16 -35.34 -2.89
N GLY A 758 -4.01 -34.80 -4.10
CA GLY A 758 -3.53 -33.45 -4.31
C GLY A 758 -3.19 -33.20 -5.78
N ILE A 759 -2.81 -31.96 -6.07
CA ILE A 759 -2.39 -31.51 -7.39
C ILE A 759 -1.15 -30.62 -7.25
N ASN A 760 -0.21 -30.76 -8.19
CA ASN A 760 0.96 -29.89 -8.22
C ASN A 760 0.66 -28.63 -9.03
N LEU A 761 0.45 -27.52 -8.35
CA LEU A 761 0.22 -26.21 -8.97
C LEU A 761 1.47 -25.32 -8.95
N THR A 762 2.66 -25.85 -8.64
CA THR A 762 3.85 -25.01 -8.43
C THR A 762 5.12 -25.59 -8.99
N PHE A 763 5.48 -26.80 -8.57
CA PHE A 763 6.85 -27.28 -8.69
C PHE A 763 7.12 -27.80 -10.10
N SER A 764 8.21 -27.36 -10.71
CA SER A 764 8.78 -28.04 -11.89
C SER A 764 9.68 -29.18 -11.44
N ARG A 765 9.32 -30.42 -11.78
CA ARG A 765 10.04 -31.65 -11.44
C ARG A 765 10.35 -32.45 -12.71
N PRO A 766 11.43 -33.27 -12.70
CA PRO A 766 11.71 -34.18 -13.81
C PRO A 766 10.54 -35.11 -14.07
N GLN A 767 10.24 -35.35 -15.35
CA GLN A 767 9.35 -36.43 -15.78
C GLN A 767 10.19 -37.70 -15.90
N ASP A 768 10.51 -38.30 -14.76
CA ASP A 768 11.44 -39.44 -14.62
C ASP A 768 10.72 -40.74 -14.19
N GLY A 769 9.39 -40.74 -14.19
CA GLY A 769 8.59 -41.87 -13.71
C GLY A 769 8.51 -42.00 -12.19
N ASN A 770 9.04 -41.06 -11.41
CA ASN A 770 8.99 -41.12 -9.94
C ASN A 770 7.94 -40.17 -9.31
N GLN A 771 7.25 -39.37 -10.12
CA GLN A 771 6.25 -38.42 -9.66
C GLN A 771 4.91 -39.11 -9.40
N ILE A 772 4.16 -38.61 -8.40
CA ILE A 772 2.76 -39.02 -8.16
C ILE A 772 1.76 -37.92 -8.50
N TYR A 773 2.23 -36.74 -8.90
CA TYR A 773 1.42 -35.62 -9.38
C TYR A 773 1.98 -35.14 -10.71
N ASN A 774 1.26 -34.29 -11.44
CA ASN A 774 1.78 -33.64 -12.64
C ASN A 774 3.17 -33.03 -12.38
N ASN A 775 4.10 -33.25 -13.30
CA ASN A 775 5.50 -32.87 -13.07
C ASN A 775 5.76 -31.36 -13.19
N ASP A 776 4.95 -30.63 -13.97
CA ASP A 776 5.07 -29.18 -14.14
C ASP A 776 3.68 -28.55 -14.44
N PRO A 777 3.20 -27.57 -13.64
CA PRO A 777 1.90 -26.92 -13.85
C PRO A 777 1.86 -26.00 -15.09
N LYS A 778 3.00 -25.50 -15.58
CA LYS A 778 3.05 -24.58 -16.73
C LYS A 778 2.67 -25.25 -18.04
N ARG A 779 2.64 -26.58 -18.06
CA ARG A 779 2.22 -27.38 -19.22
C ARG A 779 0.73 -27.27 -19.48
N PHE A 780 -0.06 -26.98 -18.45
CA PHE A 780 -1.50 -26.83 -18.54
C PHE A 780 -1.83 -25.43 -19.04
N LYS A 781 -2.47 -25.35 -20.22
CA LYS A 781 -2.79 -24.08 -20.89
C LYS A 781 -4.28 -23.72 -20.82
N SER A 782 -5.10 -24.58 -20.25
CA SER A 782 -6.53 -24.36 -20.11
C SER A 782 -7.13 -25.20 -18.97
N GLN A 783 -8.35 -24.86 -18.55
CA GLN A 783 -9.10 -25.63 -17.54
C GLN A 783 -9.34 -27.07 -18.02
N GLU A 784 -9.61 -27.27 -19.31
CA GLU A 784 -9.86 -28.59 -19.90
C GLU A 784 -8.64 -29.51 -19.81
N MET A 785 -7.41 -28.98 -19.88
CA MET A 785 -6.19 -29.77 -19.66
C MET A 785 -6.09 -30.26 -18.21
N PHE A 786 -6.48 -29.42 -17.24
CA PHE A 786 -6.54 -29.81 -15.84
C PHE A 786 -7.62 -30.87 -15.62
N ASP A 787 -8.78 -30.70 -16.23
CA ASP A 787 -9.86 -31.68 -16.14
C ASP A 787 -9.48 -33.03 -16.75
N ARG A 788 -8.79 -33.05 -17.90
CA ARG A 788 -8.23 -34.29 -18.46
C ARG A 788 -7.24 -34.97 -17.52
N TYR A 789 -6.33 -34.20 -16.92
CA TYR A 789 -5.39 -34.75 -15.94
C TYR A 789 -6.12 -35.32 -14.73
N MET A 790 -7.08 -34.57 -14.17
CA MET A 790 -7.85 -35.03 -13.01
C MET A 790 -8.69 -36.26 -13.35
N ARG A 791 -9.18 -36.37 -14.58
CA ARG A 791 -9.88 -37.55 -15.09
C ARG A 791 -8.95 -38.76 -15.11
N GLY A 792 -7.81 -38.70 -15.81
CA GLY A 792 -6.88 -39.84 -15.87
C GLY A 792 -6.26 -40.21 -14.51
N TYR A 793 -6.00 -39.21 -13.66
CA TYR A 793 -5.55 -39.41 -12.28
C TYR A 793 -6.56 -40.24 -11.48
N ASN A 794 -7.84 -39.91 -11.57
CA ASN A 794 -8.88 -40.65 -10.86
C ASN A 794 -9.26 -41.97 -11.53
N ASP A 795 -9.25 -42.07 -12.86
CA ASP A 795 -9.48 -43.34 -13.58
C ASP A 795 -8.45 -44.40 -13.15
N ALA A 796 -7.18 -44.01 -13.04
CA ALA A 796 -6.12 -44.89 -12.54
C ALA A 796 -6.40 -45.34 -11.09
N LEU A 797 -6.79 -44.42 -10.20
CA LEU A 797 -7.09 -44.78 -8.80
C LEU A 797 -8.34 -45.66 -8.67
N MET A 798 -9.40 -45.37 -9.43
CA MET A 798 -10.62 -46.19 -9.45
C MET A 798 -10.32 -47.61 -9.96
N MET A 799 -9.47 -47.75 -10.99
CA MET A 799 -9.04 -49.06 -11.49
C MET A 799 -8.26 -49.84 -10.41
N LEU A 800 -7.29 -49.18 -9.77
CA LEU A 800 -6.45 -49.81 -8.76
C LEU A 800 -7.25 -50.21 -7.50
N ASP A 801 -8.17 -49.35 -7.05
CA ASP A 801 -9.03 -49.63 -5.90
C ASP A 801 -10.00 -50.79 -6.20
N TYR A 802 -10.59 -50.84 -7.41
CA TYR A 802 -11.47 -51.94 -7.79
C TYR A 802 -10.75 -53.29 -7.80
N LEU A 803 -9.59 -53.37 -8.48
CA LEU A 803 -8.83 -54.61 -8.62
C LEU A 803 -8.31 -55.12 -7.27
N GLU A 804 -7.89 -54.22 -6.39
CA GLU A 804 -7.50 -54.56 -5.02
C GLU A 804 -8.69 -55.12 -4.23
N GLY A 805 -9.83 -54.42 -4.28
CA GLY A 805 -11.05 -54.83 -3.59
C GLY A 805 -11.54 -56.21 -4.06
N GLU A 806 -11.57 -56.41 -5.37
CA GLU A 806 -11.95 -57.67 -6.00
C GLU A 806 -11.02 -58.82 -5.60
N ALA A 807 -9.70 -58.59 -5.60
CA ALA A 807 -8.72 -59.59 -5.18
C ALA A 807 -8.90 -60.00 -3.71
N ALA A 808 -9.16 -59.04 -2.80
CA ALA A 808 -9.42 -59.32 -1.40
C ALA A 808 -10.72 -60.11 -1.17
N ILE A 809 -11.78 -59.77 -1.91
CA ILE A 809 -13.07 -60.48 -1.87
C ILE A 809 -12.90 -61.93 -2.35
N LYS A 810 -12.20 -62.14 -3.47
CA LYS A 810 -12.00 -63.46 -4.08
C LYS A 810 -11.27 -64.45 -3.16
N GLN A 811 -10.41 -63.97 -2.26
CA GLN A 811 -9.72 -64.80 -1.27
C GLN A 811 -10.61 -65.23 -0.08
N GLY A 812 -11.77 -64.58 0.11
CA GLY A 812 -12.72 -64.92 1.15
C GLY A 812 -12.54 -64.17 2.48
N GLN A 813 -13.36 -64.55 3.46
CA GLN A 813 -13.57 -63.77 4.69
C GLN A 813 -12.32 -63.51 5.54
N PRO A 814 -11.38 -64.46 5.74
CA PRO A 814 -10.16 -64.19 6.50
C PRO A 814 -9.32 -63.06 5.91
N THR A 815 -9.19 -63.03 4.58
CA THR A 815 -8.51 -61.95 3.86
C THR A 815 -9.27 -60.65 4.01
N MET A 816 -10.59 -60.64 3.84
CA MET A 816 -11.39 -59.42 4.03
C MET A 816 -11.24 -58.83 5.44
N LYS A 817 -11.19 -59.66 6.50
CA LYS A 817 -10.90 -59.22 7.88
C LYS A 817 -9.51 -58.59 8.03
N HIS A 818 -8.51 -59.09 7.30
CA HIS A 818 -7.17 -58.51 7.26
C HIS A 818 -7.10 -57.23 6.41
N TRP A 819 -7.99 -57.08 5.42
CA TRP A 819 -7.87 -56.03 4.40
C TRP A 819 -8.72 -54.79 4.68
N PHE A 820 -9.95 -54.96 5.18
CA PHE A 820 -10.92 -53.87 5.28
C PHE A 820 -11.22 -53.45 6.72
N LYS A 821 -11.58 -52.17 6.83
CA LYS A 821 -12.17 -51.54 8.02
C LYS A 821 -13.31 -50.63 7.58
N LYS A 822 -13.99 -50.01 8.55
CA LYS A 822 -15.20 -49.22 8.28
C LYS A 822 -14.92 -47.72 8.26
N MET A 823 -15.38 -47.05 7.21
CA MET A 823 -15.60 -45.61 7.14
C MET A 823 -17.04 -45.34 7.61
N ASP A 824 -17.25 -45.42 8.92
CA ASP A 824 -18.57 -45.26 9.53
C ASP A 824 -18.99 -43.79 9.53
N LYS A 825 -20.28 -43.53 9.67
CA LYS A 825 -20.83 -42.17 9.70
C LYS A 825 -21.67 -41.91 10.94
N ASN A 826 -21.44 -40.77 11.56
CA ASN A 826 -22.28 -40.26 12.64
C ASN A 826 -23.09 -39.06 12.12
N LEU A 827 -24.37 -39.31 11.79
CA LEU A 827 -25.27 -38.28 11.28
C LEU A 827 -25.67 -37.31 12.38
N ARG A 828 -25.64 -36.02 12.04
CA ARG A 828 -26.10 -34.89 12.87
C ARG A 828 -27.24 -34.19 12.14
N LYS A 829 -27.95 -33.31 12.86
CA LYS A 829 -29.08 -32.54 12.30
C LYS A 829 -28.73 -31.81 10.99
N ASN A 830 -27.50 -31.31 10.87
CA ASN A 830 -27.06 -30.46 9.75
C ASN A 830 -25.78 -30.99 9.06
N GLY A 831 -25.51 -32.30 9.10
CA GLY A 831 -24.33 -32.88 8.44
C GLY A 831 -23.88 -34.22 9.02
N GLN A 832 -22.65 -34.62 8.71
CA GLN A 832 -22.05 -35.89 9.13
C GLN A 832 -20.67 -35.68 9.76
N ILE A 833 -20.31 -36.58 10.66
CA ILE A 833 -18.93 -36.79 11.10
C ILE A 833 -18.45 -38.16 10.61
N ASP A 834 -17.25 -38.18 10.03
CA ASP A 834 -16.61 -39.43 9.60
C ASP A 834 -15.98 -40.12 10.80
N ARG A 835 -16.17 -41.44 10.90
CA ARG A 835 -15.57 -42.28 11.93
C ARG A 835 -14.92 -43.50 11.31
N VAL A 836 -13.59 -43.50 11.29
CA VAL A 836 -12.83 -44.66 10.85
C VAL A 836 -12.60 -45.60 12.03
N ARG A 837 -13.00 -46.87 11.89
CA ARG A 837 -12.85 -47.88 12.94
C ARG A 837 -12.66 -49.28 12.37
N GLN A 838 -12.05 -50.15 13.17
CA GLN A 838 -12.09 -51.59 12.90
C GLN A 838 -13.52 -52.14 12.99
N LEU A 839 -13.77 -53.19 12.23
CA LEU A 839 -15.00 -53.98 12.27
C LEU A 839 -14.88 -55.05 13.38
N THR A 840 -15.91 -55.17 14.20
CA THR A 840 -16.03 -56.23 15.21
C THR A 840 -16.44 -57.56 14.57
N ASP A 841 -16.29 -58.68 15.27
CA ASP A 841 -16.79 -59.96 14.77
C ASP A 841 -18.31 -59.95 14.53
N LYS A 842 -19.04 -59.16 15.32
CA LYS A 842 -20.47 -58.92 15.10
C LYS A 842 -20.73 -58.16 13.80
N ASP A 843 -19.96 -57.09 13.53
CA ASP A 843 -20.07 -56.37 12.25
C ASP A 843 -19.80 -57.34 11.09
N TRP A 844 -18.69 -58.09 11.15
CA TRP A 844 -18.31 -59.05 10.10
C TRP A 844 -19.35 -60.15 9.86
N SER A 845 -20.05 -60.59 10.89
CA SER A 845 -21.11 -61.59 10.78
C SER A 845 -22.38 -61.04 10.12
N ALA A 846 -22.59 -59.72 10.16
CA ALA A 846 -23.72 -59.04 9.53
C ALA A 846 -23.42 -58.61 8.07
N LEU A 847 -22.14 -58.51 7.70
CA LEU A 847 -21.72 -58.11 6.37
C LEU A 847 -21.87 -59.24 5.33
N LYS A 848 -22.51 -58.93 4.20
CA LYS A 848 -22.56 -59.80 3.02
C LYS A 848 -21.81 -59.10 1.88
N ILE A 849 -20.61 -59.55 1.59
CA ILE A 849 -19.72 -58.95 0.58
C ILE A 849 -19.41 -60.02 -0.47
N LYS A 850 -19.83 -59.77 -1.71
CA LYS A 850 -19.55 -60.60 -2.88
C LYS A 850 -18.91 -59.82 -4.02
N THR A 851 -19.10 -58.50 -4.03
CA THR A 851 -18.69 -57.59 -5.09
C THR A 851 -18.06 -56.33 -4.51
N VAL A 852 -17.36 -55.56 -5.34
CA VAL A 852 -16.82 -54.25 -4.95
C VAL A 852 -17.94 -53.27 -4.60
N ASP A 853 -19.11 -53.38 -5.25
CA ASP A 853 -20.28 -52.57 -4.93
C ASP A 853 -20.77 -52.79 -3.49
N ASP A 854 -20.63 -54.02 -2.98
CA ASP A 854 -20.93 -54.30 -1.57
C ASP A 854 -19.93 -53.58 -0.64
N LEU A 855 -18.67 -53.38 -1.03
CA LEU A 855 -17.72 -52.58 -0.24
C LEU A 855 -18.17 -51.12 -0.17
N VAL A 856 -18.77 -50.60 -1.25
CA VAL A 856 -19.34 -49.26 -1.32
C VAL A 856 -20.55 -49.16 -0.37
N ASP A 857 -21.52 -50.06 -0.50
CA ASP A 857 -22.74 -50.06 0.32
C ASP A 857 -22.47 -50.25 1.81
N GLN A 858 -21.50 -51.10 2.14
CA GLN A 858 -21.12 -51.42 3.51
C GLN A 858 -20.11 -50.43 4.10
N GLN A 859 -19.78 -49.36 3.37
CA GLN A 859 -18.95 -48.24 3.82
C GLN A 859 -17.55 -48.69 4.23
N LEU A 860 -16.94 -49.55 3.41
CA LEU A 860 -15.65 -50.13 3.70
C LEU A 860 -14.50 -49.30 3.12
N MET A 861 -13.32 -49.48 3.71
CA MET A 861 -12.06 -48.94 3.23
C MET A 861 -10.91 -49.89 3.56
N THR A 862 -9.81 -49.80 2.82
CA THR A 862 -8.58 -50.54 3.08
C THR A 862 -7.98 -50.16 4.43
N ARG A 863 -7.35 -51.10 5.14
CA ARG A 863 -6.69 -50.85 6.43
C ARG A 863 -5.40 -50.04 6.32
N HIS A 864 -4.74 -50.03 5.17
CA HIS A 864 -3.45 -49.36 4.95
C HIS A 864 -3.55 -47.91 4.41
N GLY A 865 -4.61 -47.19 4.79
CA GLY A 865 -4.84 -45.79 4.41
C GLY A 865 -5.00 -44.87 5.63
N LEU A 866 -6.13 -44.17 5.70
CA LEU A 866 -6.45 -43.25 6.80
C LEU A 866 -6.47 -43.97 8.16
N GLY A 867 -5.98 -43.33 9.23
CA GLY A 867 -5.96 -43.91 10.60
C GLY A 867 -7.36 -44.13 11.21
N ASP A 868 -7.43 -44.87 12.31
CA ASP A 868 -8.68 -45.00 13.08
C ASP A 868 -8.91 -43.73 13.90
N GLY A 869 -10.14 -43.20 13.91
CA GLY A 869 -10.44 -41.94 14.57
C GLY A 869 -11.70 -41.25 14.05
N THR A 870 -11.89 -40.02 14.49
CA THR A 870 -13.01 -39.16 14.12
C THR A 870 -12.50 -37.97 13.32
N TYR A 871 -13.10 -37.70 12.16
CA TYR A 871 -12.71 -36.62 11.25
C TYR A 871 -13.90 -35.71 10.98
N ASP A 872 -13.91 -34.54 11.60
CA ASP A 872 -15.01 -33.58 11.54
C ASP A 872 -14.59 -32.24 10.90
N MET A 873 -15.56 -31.36 10.71
CA MET A 873 -15.40 -30.03 10.09
C MET A 873 -15.17 -28.91 11.11
N SER A 874 -14.73 -29.23 12.33
CA SER A 874 -14.63 -28.25 13.43
C SER A 874 -13.44 -27.27 13.31
N ASN A 875 -12.62 -27.38 12.26
CA ASN A 875 -11.32 -26.69 12.12
C ASN A 875 -10.31 -27.02 13.23
N GLY A 876 -10.52 -28.10 13.96
CA GLY A 876 -9.52 -28.68 14.87
C GLY A 876 -8.61 -29.68 14.16
N TRP A 877 -7.74 -30.36 14.91
CA TRP A 877 -6.80 -31.37 14.39
C TRP A 877 -7.46 -32.48 13.56
N SER A 878 -8.73 -32.82 13.86
CA SER A 878 -9.55 -33.76 13.09
C SER A 878 -9.83 -33.33 11.65
N THR A 879 -9.75 -32.02 11.35
CA THR A 879 -9.93 -31.47 10.00
C THR A 879 -8.62 -31.47 9.18
N TYR A 880 -7.45 -31.44 9.85
CA TYR A 880 -6.10 -31.48 9.24
C TYR A 880 -5.70 -32.88 8.75
N VAL A 881 -6.63 -33.56 8.07
CA VAL A 881 -6.45 -34.91 7.53
C VAL A 881 -6.05 -34.88 6.06
N THR A 882 -5.10 -35.71 5.67
CA THR A 882 -4.75 -35.98 4.26
C THR A 882 -5.16 -37.40 3.89
N ILE A 883 -5.75 -37.56 2.70
CA ILE A 883 -6.14 -38.89 2.19
C ILE A 883 -4.97 -39.49 1.42
N ASP A 884 -4.49 -40.67 1.80
CA ASP A 884 -3.47 -41.40 1.03
C ASP A 884 -4.00 -41.67 -0.39
N TYR A 885 -3.21 -41.32 -1.41
CA TYR A 885 -3.64 -41.47 -2.80
C TYR A 885 -3.89 -42.92 -3.23
N LEU A 886 -3.24 -43.91 -2.57
CA LEU A 886 -3.43 -45.34 -2.82
C LEU A 886 -4.35 -46.02 -1.80
N GLY A 887 -4.90 -45.28 -0.83
CA GLY A 887 -5.85 -45.84 0.12
C GLY A 887 -7.23 -46.02 -0.51
N GLY A 888 -7.70 -47.25 -0.65
CA GLY A 888 -9.03 -47.54 -1.18
C GLY A 888 -10.10 -47.20 -0.16
N ILE A 889 -10.80 -46.09 -0.33
CA ILE A 889 -12.04 -45.77 0.40
C ILE A 889 -13.17 -46.14 -0.54
N TYR A 890 -14.05 -47.09 -0.20
CA TYR A 890 -15.12 -47.58 -1.08
C TYR A 890 -16.45 -46.89 -0.78
N GLY A 891 -16.81 -46.62 0.48
CA GLY A 891 -18.06 -45.92 0.82
C GLY A 891 -17.97 -45.11 2.11
N GLY A 892 -19.12 -44.62 2.59
CA GLY A 892 -19.23 -43.90 3.87
C GLY A 892 -19.50 -42.39 3.75
N GLY A 893 -19.60 -41.87 2.53
CA GLY A 893 -19.74 -40.43 2.27
C GLY A 893 -21.18 -39.95 2.09
N ASP A 894 -22.13 -40.81 1.77
CA ASP A 894 -23.47 -40.35 1.40
C ASP A 894 -24.33 -39.94 2.58
N ASN A 895 -24.98 -38.79 2.45
CA ASN A 895 -25.86 -38.26 3.48
C ASN A 895 -26.84 -37.23 2.90
N SER A 896 -28.05 -37.21 3.44
CA SER A 896 -29.16 -36.35 3.00
C SER A 896 -29.34 -35.06 3.82
N VAL A 897 -28.49 -34.80 4.82
CA VAL A 897 -28.73 -33.77 5.86
C VAL A 897 -27.67 -32.66 5.93
N GLY A 898 -26.58 -32.72 5.16
CA GLY A 898 -25.61 -31.62 5.05
C GLY A 898 -24.26 -32.02 4.46
N ALA A 899 -23.19 -31.36 4.91
CA ALA A 899 -21.84 -31.71 4.47
C ALA A 899 -21.33 -33.01 5.17
N PRO A 900 -20.48 -33.79 4.49
CA PRO A 900 -19.82 -34.95 5.09
C PRO A 900 -18.71 -34.52 6.08
N GLY A 901 -18.05 -35.49 6.73
CA GLY A 901 -16.87 -35.21 7.52
C GLY A 901 -15.65 -34.86 6.66
N ALA A 902 -14.57 -34.43 7.31
CA ALA A 902 -13.41 -33.86 6.62
C ALA A 902 -12.69 -34.84 5.69
N ALA A 903 -12.71 -36.15 6.00
CA ALA A 903 -12.05 -37.15 5.18
C ALA A 903 -12.84 -37.43 3.90
N MET A 904 -14.15 -37.69 4.05
CA MET A 904 -15.04 -37.97 2.93
C MET A 904 -15.25 -36.75 2.05
N PHE A 905 -15.31 -35.54 2.61
CA PHE A 905 -15.37 -34.31 1.80
C PHE A 905 -14.21 -34.21 0.81
N LYS A 906 -12.97 -34.40 1.28
CA LYS A 906 -11.77 -34.32 0.43
C LYS A 906 -11.75 -35.44 -0.59
N HIS A 907 -11.98 -36.68 -0.16
CA HIS A 907 -12.04 -37.85 -1.03
C HIS A 907 -13.09 -37.68 -2.15
N ASN A 908 -14.32 -37.33 -1.79
CA ASN A 908 -15.42 -37.17 -2.74
C ASN A 908 -15.15 -36.02 -3.71
N THR A 909 -14.63 -34.89 -3.21
CA THR A 909 -14.32 -33.74 -4.05
C THR A 909 -13.33 -34.11 -5.17
N PHE A 910 -12.27 -34.87 -4.86
CA PHE A 910 -11.31 -35.30 -5.88
C PHE A 910 -11.91 -36.27 -6.90
N ARG A 911 -12.74 -37.23 -6.47
CA ARG A 911 -13.40 -38.19 -7.38
C ARG A 911 -14.40 -37.50 -8.29
N ILE A 912 -15.21 -36.59 -7.74
CA ILE A 912 -16.19 -35.80 -8.50
C ILE A 912 -15.49 -34.84 -9.47
N TRP A 913 -14.38 -34.21 -9.06
CA TRP A 913 -13.57 -33.41 -9.98
C TRP A 913 -13.05 -34.25 -11.14
N GLY A 914 -12.49 -35.43 -10.86
CA GLY A 914 -12.01 -36.32 -11.92
C GLY A 914 -13.08 -36.67 -12.95
N TYR A 915 -14.31 -36.92 -12.51
CA TYR A 915 -15.39 -37.33 -13.41
C TYR A 915 -16.07 -36.17 -14.15
N TYR A 916 -16.43 -35.10 -13.42
CA TYR A 916 -17.26 -34.01 -13.92
C TYR A 916 -16.48 -32.72 -14.24
N GLY A 917 -15.16 -32.70 -14.05
CA GLY A 917 -14.32 -31.52 -14.25
C GLY A 917 -14.43 -30.48 -13.14
N TYR A 918 -13.71 -29.37 -13.31
CA TYR A 918 -13.54 -28.36 -12.26
C TYR A 918 -14.83 -27.57 -12.00
N GLU A 919 -15.42 -26.96 -13.04
CA GLU A 919 -16.56 -26.06 -12.83
C GLU A 919 -17.86 -26.80 -12.45
N ARG A 920 -18.13 -27.95 -13.08
CA ARG A 920 -19.34 -28.74 -12.81
C ARG A 920 -19.16 -29.65 -11.60
N GLY A 921 -18.01 -30.33 -11.50
CA GLY A 921 -17.70 -31.26 -10.42
C GLY A 921 -17.16 -30.56 -9.17
N PHE A 922 -15.92 -30.09 -9.21
CA PHE A 922 -15.23 -29.53 -8.05
C PHE A 922 -16.00 -28.34 -7.43
N VAL A 923 -16.28 -27.30 -8.22
CA VAL A 923 -17.01 -26.11 -7.76
C VAL A 923 -18.44 -26.47 -7.37
N GLY A 924 -19.11 -27.35 -8.13
CA GLY A 924 -20.47 -27.80 -7.85
C GLY A 924 -20.60 -28.48 -6.48
N TYR A 925 -19.62 -29.31 -6.09
CA TYR A 925 -19.66 -30.07 -4.85
C TYR A 925 -19.04 -29.35 -3.65
N ALA A 926 -17.95 -28.60 -3.87
CA ALA A 926 -17.15 -28.01 -2.80
C ALA A 926 -17.62 -26.60 -2.38
N SER A 927 -18.52 -25.96 -3.13
CA SER A 927 -19.01 -24.60 -2.86
C SER A 927 -20.49 -24.54 -2.51
N ASN A 928 -21.00 -23.34 -2.22
CA ASN A 928 -22.44 -23.10 -2.07
C ASN A 928 -23.20 -22.93 -3.39
N LYS A 929 -22.64 -23.30 -4.54
CA LYS A 929 -23.28 -23.14 -5.87
C LYS A 929 -24.74 -23.60 -5.89
N TYR A 930 -25.05 -24.73 -5.24
CA TYR A 930 -26.41 -25.30 -5.18
C TYR A 930 -27.15 -25.09 -3.86
N LYS A 931 -26.62 -24.27 -2.93
CA LYS A 931 -27.24 -24.06 -1.60
C LYS A 931 -28.62 -23.40 -1.71
N GLY A 932 -28.79 -22.44 -2.63
CA GLY A 932 -30.07 -21.78 -2.87
C GLY A 932 -31.15 -22.78 -3.31
N ALA A 933 -30.88 -23.50 -4.39
CA ALA A 933 -31.75 -24.56 -4.91
C ALA A 933 -32.07 -25.64 -3.87
N SER A 934 -31.08 -26.02 -3.05
CA SER A 934 -31.28 -26.99 -1.95
C SER A 934 -32.30 -26.51 -0.93
N ARG A 935 -32.30 -25.21 -0.60
CA ARG A 935 -33.27 -24.61 0.34
C ARG A 935 -34.65 -24.46 -0.28
N GLU A 936 -34.72 -24.09 -1.56
CA GLU A 936 -35.97 -24.03 -2.32
C GLU A 936 -36.65 -25.40 -2.41
N ALA A 937 -35.86 -26.47 -2.51
CA ALA A 937 -36.32 -27.86 -2.44
C ALA A 937 -36.68 -28.34 -1.01
N GLY A 938 -36.64 -27.46 -0.01
CA GLY A 938 -37.06 -27.76 1.37
C GLY A 938 -35.98 -28.37 2.27
N HIS A 939 -34.72 -28.43 1.84
CA HIS A 939 -33.61 -28.91 2.68
C HIS A 939 -33.02 -27.78 3.54
N ALA A 940 -32.62 -28.11 4.77
CA ALA A 940 -32.00 -27.13 5.68
C ALA A 940 -30.59 -26.71 5.21
N GLU A 941 -29.80 -27.64 4.68
CA GLU A 941 -28.42 -27.46 4.24
C GLU A 941 -28.16 -28.25 2.94
N LEU A 942 -27.05 -27.90 2.25
CA LEU A 942 -26.62 -28.57 1.02
C LEU A 942 -26.04 -29.97 1.32
N SER A 943 -26.87 -30.99 1.14
CA SER A 943 -26.51 -32.40 1.33
C SER A 943 -25.67 -32.97 0.19
N ASP A 944 -25.00 -34.10 0.43
CA ASP A 944 -24.24 -34.78 -0.63
C ASP A 944 -25.15 -35.33 -1.73
N ASN A 945 -26.29 -35.89 -1.36
CA ASN A 945 -27.27 -36.41 -2.31
C ASN A 945 -27.80 -35.27 -3.20
N PHE A 946 -28.16 -34.12 -2.62
CA PHE A 946 -28.65 -32.99 -3.41
C PHE A 946 -27.56 -32.43 -4.32
N ALA A 947 -26.33 -32.22 -3.81
CA ALA A 947 -25.21 -31.77 -4.63
C ALA A 947 -24.96 -32.75 -5.79
N MET A 948 -24.97 -34.06 -5.53
CA MET A 948 -24.74 -35.07 -6.56
C MET A 948 -25.85 -35.09 -7.62
N GLN A 949 -27.11 -34.96 -7.24
CA GLN A 949 -28.23 -34.84 -8.18
C GLN A 949 -28.07 -33.61 -9.09
N GLN A 950 -27.70 -32.45 -8.53
CA GLN A 950 -27.48 -31.24 -9.35
C GLN A 950 -26.28 -31.39 -10.28
N ILE A 951 -25.17 -31.98 -9.81
CA ILE A 951 -23.96 -32.17 -10.62
C ILE A 951 -24.21 -33.20 -11.74
N SER A 952 -24.89 -34.30 -11.45
CA SER A 952 -25.14 -35.40 -12.40
C SER A 952 -26.39 -35.21 -13.26
N ASN A 953 -27.13 -34.10 -13.11
CA ASN A 953 -28.47 -33.93 -13.69
C ASN A 953 -29.41 -35.10 -13.35
N SER A 954 -29.42 -35.51 -12.08
CA SER A 954 -30.22 -36.59 -11.50
C SER A 954 -29.90 -38.01 -12.00
N GLU A 955 -28.84 -38.21 -12.78
CA GLU A 955 -28.33 -39.54 -13.15
C GLU A 955 -27.92 -40.36 -11.91
N HIS A 956 -27.40 -39.68 -10.89
CA HIS A 956 -27.02 -40.29 -9.61
C HIS A 956 -27.74 -39.63 -8.44
N GLN A 957 -28.37 -40.45 -7.61
CA GLN A 957 -29.18 -40.00 -6.47
C GLN A 957 -28.36 -39.88 -5.18
N SER A 958 -27.19 -40.52 -5.14
CA SER A 958 -26.29 -40.64 -3.98
C SER A 958 -24.83 -40.69 -4.42
N ILE A 959 -23.91 -40.40 -3.49
CA ILE A 959 -22.47 -40.55 -3.74
C ILE A 959 -22.11 -42.02 -4.01
N GLU A 960 -22.73 -43.00 -3.34
CA GLU A 960 -22.47 -44.41 -3.64
C GLU A 960 -22.95 -44.79 -5.05
N SER A 961 -24.11 -44.30 -5.51
CA SER A 961 -24.60 -44.61 -6.86
C SER A 961 -23.66 -44.10 -7.95
N PHE A 962 -23.14 -42.87 -7.78
CA PHE A 962 -22.09 -42.31 -8.64
C PHE A 962 -20.84 -43.17 -8.62
N LYS A 963 -20.40 -43.59 -7.43
CA LYS A 963 -19.14 -44.33 -7.29
C LYS A 963 -19.19 -45.71 -7.90
N LYS A 964 -20.30 -46.43 -7.75
CA LYS A 964 -20.54 -47.71 -8.44
C LYS A 964 -20.54 -47.54 -9.95
N ALA A 965 -21.23 -46.51 -10.45
CA ALA A 965 -21.23 -46.20 -11.89
C ALA A 965 -19.82 -45.90 -12.40
N TYR A 966 -19.03 -45.13 -11.66
CA TYR A 966 -17.66 -44.80 -12.05
C TYR A 966 -16.74 -46.03 -12.02
N PHE A 967 -16.84 -46.90 -11.01
CA PHE A 967 -16.15 -48.19 -11.03
C PHE A 967 -16.57 -49.04 -12.24
N ALA A 968 -17.87 -49.13 -12.53
CA ALA A 968 -18.38 -49.89 -13.66
C ALA A 968 -17.85 -49.38 -15.00
N GLU A 969 -17.80 -48.06 -15.20
CA GLU A 969 -17.26 -47.44 -16.41
C GLU A 969 -15.76 -47.75 -16.60
N VAL A 970 -14.96 -47.54 -15.56
CA VAL A 970 -13.51 -47.80 -15.58
C VAL A 970 -13.23 -49.28 -15.85
N MET A 971 -13.98 -50.18 -15.20
CA MET A 971 -13.82 -51.62 -15.40
C MET A 971 -14.35 -52.10 -16.75
N ASN A 972 -15.41 -51.48 -17.27
CA ASN A 972 -15.89 -51.76 -18.62
C ASN A 972 -14.83 -51.37 -19.66
N ASN A 973 -14.23 -50.19 -19.53
CA ASN A 973 -13.13 -49.77 -20.42
C ASN A 973 -11.93 -50.71 -20.31
N LEU A 974 -11.52 -51.09 -19.09
CA LEU A 974 -10.42 -52.03 -18.89
C LEU A 974 -10.68 -53.40 -19.53
N LYS A 975 -11.90 -53.93 -19.40
CA LYS A 975 -12.27 -55.26 -19.92
C LYS A 975 -12.50 -55.27 -21.43
N THR A 976 -12.98 -54.17 -22.00
CA THR A 976 -13.31 -54.09 -23.44
C THR A 976 -12.16 -53.58 -24.30
N GLN A 977 -11.37 -52.62 -23.80
CA GLN A 977 -10.29 -51.97 -24.53
C GLN A 977 -8.90 -52.40 -24.03
N GLY A 978 -8.78 -52.77 -22.76
CA GLY A 978 -7.49 -52.96 -22.11
C GLY A 978 -6.83 -51.64 -21.70
N MET A 979 -5.77 -51.75 -20.91
CA MET A 979 -4.91 -50.64 -20.47
C MET A 979 -3.73 -50.50 -21.43
N ILE A 980 -3.16 -49.30 -21.53
CA ILE A 980 -1.86 -49.10 -22.21
C ILE A 980 -0.80 -50.07 -21.66
N ASP A 981 0.16 -50.46 -22.51
CA ASP A 981 1.16 -51.45 -22.11
C ASP A 981 2.15 -50.84 -21.11
N ILE A 982 2.20 -51.44 -19.91
CA ILE A 982 3.08 -51.04 -18.81
C ILE A 982 3.96 -52.22 -18.40
N GLU A 983 5.27 -52.02 -18.45
CA GLU A 983 6.24 -52.97 -17.91
C GLU A 983 6.57 -52.65 -16.44
N ILE A 984 6.44 -53.64 -15.56
CA ILE A 984 6.89 -53.55 -14.17
C ILE A 984 7.65 -54.83 -13.83
N ASP A 985 8.90 -54.67 -13.38
CA ASP A 985 9.77 -55.76 -12.95
C ASP A 985 9.91 -56.88 -14.02
N GLY A 986 9.99 -56.50 -15.30
CA GLY A 986 10.12 -57.43 -16.44
C GLY A 986 8.82 -58.11 -16.89
N VAL A 987 7.67 -57.73 -16.31
CA VAL A 987 6.34 -58.27 -16.67
C VAL A 987 5.50 -57.17 -17.32
N GLN A 988 4.87 -57.49 -18.44
CA GLN A 988 3.96 -56.60 -19.16
C GLN A 988 2.52 -56.72 -18.63
N TYR A 989 1.90 -55.57 -18.35
CA TYR A 989 0.51 -55.46 -17.91
C TYR A 989 -0.26 -54.58 -18.89
N SER A 990 -1.36 -55.11 -19.42
CA SER A 990 -2.19 -54.38 -20.38
C SER A 990 -3.65 -54.84 -20.47
N SER A 991 -4.04 -55.88 -19.73
CA SER A 991 -5.42 -56.38 -19.70
C SER A 991 -5.94 -56.53 -18.26
N TYR A 992 -7.26 -56.63 -18.14
CA TYR A 992 -7.93 -56.95 -16.88
C TYR A 992 -7.35 -58.21 -16.23
N GLU A 993 -7.19 -59.29 -16.99
CA GLU A 993 -6.73 -60.59 -16.50
C GLU A 993 -5.32 -60.49 -15.91
N SER A 994 -4.39 -59.85 -16.63
CA SER A 994 -2.99 -59.69 -16.19
C SER A 994 -2.89 -58.91 -14.87
N LEU A 995 -3.73 -57.89 -14.70
CA LEU A 995 -3.77 -57.08 -13.50
C LEU A 995 -4.47 -57.82 -12.35
N ALA A 996 -5.62 -58.44 -12.60
CA ALA A 996 -6.39 -59.19 -11.61
C ALA A 996 -5.59 -60.37 -11.03
N GLU A 997 -4.82 -61.06 -11.87
CA GLU A 997 -3.89 -62.11 -11.43
C GLU A 997 -2.82 -61.52 -10.50
N LYS A 998 -2.18 -60.42 -10.90
CA LYS A 998 -1.14 -59.79 -10.10
C LYS A 998 -1.63 -59.29 -8.75
N PHE A 999 -2.79 -58.63 -8.72
CA PHE A 999 -3.42 -58.20 -7.46
C PHE A 999 -3.77 -59.39 -6.57
N THR A 1000 -4.26 -60.50 -7.13
CA THR A 1000 -4.51 -61.74 -6.38
C THR A 1000 -3.22 -62.25 -5.72
N GLN A 1001 -2.12 -62.31 -6.48
CA GLN A 1001 -0.82 -62.76 -5.98
C GLN A 1001 -0.28 -61.84 -4.87
N THR A 1002 -0.35 -60.51 -5.05
CA THR A 1002 0.17 -59.57 -4.05
C THR A 1002 -0.67 -59.58 -2.77
N VAL A 1003 -2.00 -59.64 -2.88
CA VAL A 1003 -2.91 -59.74 -1.74
C VAL A 1003 -2.65 -61.02 -0.94
N GLN A 1004 -2.53 -62.17 -1.60
CA GLN A 1004 -2.20 -63.44 -0.93
C GLN A 1004 -0.86 -63.37 -0.19
N ALA A 1005 0.17 -62.83 -0.84
CA ALA A 1005 1.50 -62.70 -0.24
C ALA A 1005 1.49 -61.75 0.98
N ASP A 1006 0.72 -60.68 0.92
CA ASP A 1006 0.58 -59.70 1.99
C ASP A 1006 -0.25 -60.21 3.18
N VAL A 1007 -1.33 -60.96 2.93
CA VAL A 1007 -2.09 -61.68 3.97
C VAL A 1007 -1.17 -62.66 4.71
N LYS A 1008 -0.38 -63.47 3.99
CA LYS A 1008 0.59 -64.40 4.59
C LYS A 1008 1.64 -63.66 5.42
N ALA A 1009 2.09 -62.49 4.96
CA ALA A 1009 3.06 -61.65 5.64
C ALA A 1009 2.46 -60.70 6.69
N LYS A 1010 1.13 -60.73 6.91
CA LYS A 1010 0.37 -59.86 7.81
C LYS A 1010 0.65 -58.36 7.60
N ASN A 1011 0.84 -57.93 6.36
CA ASN A 1011 1.04 -56.52 6.00
C ASN A 1011 0.30 -56.19 4.69
N HIS A 1012 0.68 -55.11 4.01
CA HIS A 1012 0.09 -54.65 2.74
C HIS A 1012 1.16 -54.14 1.74
N ASN A 1013 2.42 -54.53 1.97
CA ASN A 1013 3.55 -53.85 1.36
C ASN A 1013 3.67 -54.14 -0.14
N ARG A 1014 3.40 -55.38 -0.58
CA ARG A 1014 3.55 -55.78 -1.98
C ARG A 1014 2.47 -55.21 -2.85
N THR A 1015 1.23 -55.23 -2.37
CA THR A 1015 0.08 -54.65 -3.08
C THR A 1015 0.25 -53.15 -3.22
N ARG A 1016 0.62 -52.45 -2.14
CA ARG A 1016 0.90 -51.01 -2.19
C ARG A 1016 2.07 -50.66 -3.10
N ALA A 1017 3.16 -51.44 -3.07
CA ALA A 1017 4.29 -51.23 -3.98
C ALA A 1017 3.91 -51.43 -5.44
N PHE A 1018 3.08 -52.42 -5.75
CA PHE A 1018 2.58 -52.63 -7.12
C PHE A 1018 1.67 -51.47 -7.57
N LYS A 1019 0.71 -51.04 -6.73
CA LYS A 1019 -0.12 -49.86 -7.00
C LYS A 1019 0.72 -48.61 -7.28
N ASP A 1020 1.71 -48.34 -6.44
CA ASP A 1020 2.62 -47.18 -6.58
C ASP A 1020 3.40 -47.23 -7.90
N LYS A 1021 4.02 -48.37 -8.24
CA LYS A 1021 4.75 -48.54 -9.50
C LYS A 1021 3.83 -48.37 -10.72
N LEU A 1022 2.66 -49.01 -10.70
CA LEU A 1022 1.71 -48.96 -11.80
C LEU A 1022 1.15 -47.55 -12.00
N PHE A 1023 0.75 -46.88 -10.92
CA PHE A 1023 0.25 -45.50 -10.98
C PHE A 1023 1.29 -44.55 -11.57
N LYS A 1024 2.53 -44.61 -11.07
CA LYS A 1024 3.64 -43.78 -11.56
C LYS A 1024 3.96 -44.04 -13.03
N ALA A 1025 3.96 -45.31 -13.44
CA ALA A 1025 4.19 -45.70 -14.83
C ALA A 1025 3.07 -45.19 -15.75
N LEU A 1026 1.80 -45.28 -15.31
CA LEU A 1026 0.65 -44.72 -16.03
C LEU A 1026 0.76 -43.20 -16.16
N LEU A 1027 1.02 -42.48 -15.06
CA LEU A 1027 1.22 -41.03 -15.08
C LEU A 1027 2.33 -40.63 -16.07
N TYR A 1028 3.44 -41.38 -16.08
CA TYR A 1028 4.56 -41.12 -16.97
C TYR A 1028 4.23 -41.38 -18.44
N LYS A 1029 3.67 -42.56 -18.76
CA LYS A 1029 3.39 -43.02 -20.14
C LYS A 1029 2.22 -42.28 -20.80
N THR A 1030 1.29 -41.74 -20.01
CA THR A 1030 0.16 -40.93 -20.50
C THR A 1030 0.47 -39.44 -20.58
N ASP A 1031 1.75 -39.07 -20.47
CA ASP A 1031 2.21 -37.69 -20.43
C ASP A 1031 1.49 -36.83 -19.38
N ASN A 1032 1.53 -37.26 -18.12
CA ASN A 1032 0.75 -36.69 -17.01
C ASN A 1032 -0.76 -36.72 -17.31
N PHE A 1033 -1.29 -37.88 -17.67
CA PHE A 1033 -2.73 -38.09 -17.91
C PHE A 1033 -3.35 -37.11 -18.93
N GLN A 1034 -2.55 -36.62 -19.88
CA GLN A 1034 -3.09 -35.89 -21.04
C GLN A 1034 -3.68 -36.84 -22.08
N SER A 1035 -3.30 -38.11 -22.05
CA SER A 1035 -3.98 -39.20 -22.77
C SER A 1035 -4.65 -40.18 -21.80
N SER A 1036 -5.62 -40.95 -22.31
CA SER A 1036 -6.28 -42.01 -21.55
C SER A 1036 -5.29 -43.11 -21.12
N ILE A 1037 -5.57 -43.77 -19.99
CA ILE A 1037 -4.90 -45.00 -19.57
C ILE A 1037 -5.40 -46.24 -20.31
N PHE A 1038 -6.54 -46.13 -21.01
CA PHE A 1038 -7.13 -47.20 -21.81
C PHE A 1038 -6.74 -47.09 -23.28
N LYS A 1039 -6.67 -48.22 -23.97
CA LYS A 1039 -6.40 -48.27 -25.42
C LYS A 1039 -7.59 -47.69 -26.20
N LYS A 1040 -7.31 -47.15 -27.38
CA LYS A 1040 -8.34 -46.62 -28.29
C LYS A 1040 -9.00 -47.72 -29.09
#